data_AF-A0A3R6BZZ8-F1
#
_entry.id   AF-A0A3R6BZZ8-F1
#
_cell.length_a   1.000
_cell.length_b   1.000
_cell.length_c   1.000
_cell.angle_alpha   90.00
_cell.angle_beta   90.00
_cell.angle_gamma   90.00
#
_symmetry.space_group_name_H-M   'P 1'
#
loop_
_entity.id
_entity.type
_entity.pdbx_description
1 polymer ?
#
loop_
_entity_poly.entity_id
_entity_poly.type
_entity_poly.pdbx_seq_one_letter_code
_entity_poly.pdbx_strand_id
1 'polypeptide(L)'
;MKYLNLLSAALLIGAVACTEEKIESSSPTLGEMREVFFDAETIDMEDAGEIDVKNTRSMMREGGEIYWNANDMLGVFTQNGSPQKFKTANGGKVTRFEGYNDVEGEFYVLYPFNEGARLEGNIISTELSAVQYPEPGSFYNGGNILLAKTRQGETAFFHNVCTWVRISISEDYAGTITGMVLEGNNGELLAGDVTIDTTLGNDARITVCDSEKASKKIVMNTEDHFYQGKYYYFILPPQTFEKGVTVTFVNKDGLTWKRVITSPATLEPGKSISISNVMPGTFEYGEDFELENCFYVHTLDGLYEWAERVNNGEYDLDCQLMASFDFDKDPENRKWIPVGTKEHPYEGVFNGNGRELRHLRVDGEYECAGFFGALGPVRGREDKNVKVSNIKFVNPSVRSSYTGKENDPDDDGYIGVVVGMMNYEFGDNHSGAVIDKCDVTEAMVSGGENVGGILGRSYGGADVISRCNFQGEVRGAMFLGGIVGNVEGDVVDCHSHNATIKQNDKRYEVRSGGIVGTNNGDILVCSANDVDVSTDGRYAGGIAGANNGIIVGCVAYGKATATFSGGIAGESFGAIKASYANCEAEAGVVYRIKTDILDDFKACFTTVKGLNPVVSPEAHYNLWYAPYIQLKKDELNEVLQQTEFHTHNIPGSFNGAHWEFQQSIDEYAEYLPIRPVKITKDEN
;
A
#
# COMPACT_ATOMS: atom_id res chain seq x y z
N MET A 1 6.35 -49.33 -35.68
CA MET A 1 5.98 -48.94 -37.06
C MET A 1 5.66 -47.45 -37.02
N LYS A 2 6.62 -46.60 -37.42
CA LYS A 2 6.72 -45.88 -38.71
C LYS A 2 5.96 -44.55 -38.65
N TYR A 3 6.61 -43.41 -38.37
CA TYR A 3 7.37 -42.50 -39.27
C TYR A 3 6.57 -41.89 -40.43
N LEU A 4 6.47 -40.55 -40.46
CA LEU A 4 6.75 -39.61 -41.57
C LEU A 4 6.43 -38.18 -41.07
N ASN A 5 7.32 -37.19 -40.92
CA ASN A 5 8.27 -36.50 -41.82
C ASN A 5 7.65 -35.85 -43.08
N LEU A 6 7.68 -34.50 -43.10
CA LEU A 6 7.80 -33.54 -44.22
C LEU A 6 7.90 -32.17 -43.51
N LEU A 7 9.02 -31.43 -43.40
CA LEU A 7 10.06 -31.02 -44.36
C LEU A 7 9.50 -30.35 -45.62
N SER A 8 9.41 -29.02 -45.61
CA SER A 8 9.70 -28.21 -46.80
C SER A 8 10.37 -26.90 -46.40
N ALA A 9 11.63 -26.78 -46.78
CA ALA A 9 12.40 -25.56 -46.77
C ALA A 9 11.99 -24.64 -47.94
N ALA A 10 12.14 -23.33 -47.66
CA ALA A 10 12.48 -22.20 -48.52
C ALA A 10 12.43 -22.29 -50.07
N LEU A 11 11.89 -21.24 -50.68
CA LEU A 11 12.57 -20.37 -51.68
C LEU A 11 11.68 -19.12 -51.92
N LEU A 12 12.05 -17.93 -51.45
CA LEU A 12 12.83 -16.88 -52.14
C LEU A 12 12.34 -16.54 -53.56
N ILE A 13 11.85 -15.30 -53.72
CA ILE A 13 12.32 -14.25 -54.67
C ILE A 13 11.25 -13.14 -54.71
N GLY A 14 11.67 -11.89 -54.46
CA GLY A 14 10.79 -10.72 -54.54
C GLY A 14 11.56 -9.41 -54.50
N ALA A 15 12.40 -9.19 -55.53
CA ALA A 15 12.89 -7.92 -56.07
C ALA A 15 13.45 -6.86 -55.09
N VAL A 16 14.79 -6.76 -55.13
CA VAL A 16 15.54 -5.52 -54.93
C VAL A 16 15.07 -4.48 -55.95
N ALA A 17 14.59 -3.32 -55.47
CA ALA A 17 14.58 -2.09 -56.24
C ALA A 17 15.65 -1.16 -55.64
N CYS A 18 16.81 -1.12 -56.29
CA CYS A 18 17.78 -0.06 -56.10
C CYS A 18 17.18 1.24 -56.61
N THR A 19 16.95 2.20 -55.72
CA THR A 19 17.10 3.61 -56.05
C THR A 19 18.31 4.11 -55.29
N GLU A 20 19.44 4.20 -55.98
CA GLU A 20 20.58 5.01 -55.55
C GLU A 20 20.14 6.48 -55.59
N GLU A 21 19.56 6.97 -54.51
CA GLU A 21 19.69 8.38 -54.18
C GLU A 21 21.02 8.55 -53.44
N LYS A 22 21.95 9.23 -54.12
CA LYS A 22 23.09 9.85 -53.45
C LYS A 22 22.54 10.85 -52.43
N ILE A 23 22.38 10.39 -51.19
CA ILE A 23 22.31 11.28 -50.04
C ILE A 23 23.73 11.81 -49.89
N GLU A 24 23.91 13.09 -50.20
CA GLU A 24 25.10 13.83 -49.82
C GLU A 24 25.34 13.62 -48.32
N SER A 25 26.48 13.03 -48.00
CA SER A 25 26.98 12.96 -46.63
C SER A 25 27.24 14.38 -46.14
N SER A 26 26.21 15.03 -45.64
CA SER A 26 26.41 16.07 -44.63
C SER A 26 26.88 15.31 -43.39
N SER A 27 28.12 15.58 -42.98
CA SER A 27 28.63 15.16 -41.68
C SER A 27 27.64 15.68 -40.62
N PRO A 28 27.11 14.83 -39.72
CA PRO A 28 26.14 15.26 -38.72
C PRO A 28 26.70 16.41 -37.89
N THR A 29 25.86 17.41 -37.63
CA THR A 29 26.13 18.39 -36.60
C THR A 29 26.05 17.72 -35.23
N LEU A 30 27.03 17.99 -34.38
CA LEU A 30 27.12 17.50 -33.00
C LEU A 30 25.75 17.66 -32.27
N GLY A 31 25.13 16.55 -31.84
CA GLY A 31 23.89 16.56 -31.04
C GLY A 31 22.56 16.25 -31.75
N GLU A 32 22.57 15.74 -33.00
CA GLU A 32 21.33 15.30 -33.66
C GLU A 32 20.87 13.92 -33.14
N MET A 33 19.61 13.83 -32.68
CA MET A 33 19.01 12.58 -32.20
C MET A 33 18.67 11.66 -33.38
N ARG A 34 19.07 10.40 -33.30
CA ARG A 34 18.79 9.36 -34.29
C ARG A 34 18.30 8.07 -33.64
N GLU A 35 17.62 7.25 -34.43
CA GLU A 35 17.21 5.92 -34.00
C GLU A 35 18.45 5.03 -33.81
N VAL A 36 18.57 4.44 -32.63
CA VAL A 36 19.60 3.48 -32.26
C VAL A 36 18.91 2.20 -31.83
N PHE A 37 19.48 1.07 -32.22
CA PHE A 37 19.05 -0.26 -31.79
C PHE A 37 20.24 -1.17 -31.58
N PHE A 38 20.09 -2.16 -30.72
CA PHE A 38 21.06 -3.22 -30.47
C PHE A 38 20.35 -4.41 -29.81
N ASP A 39 20.95 -5.60 -29.94
CA ASP A 39 20.51 -6.77 -29.17
C ASP A 39 21.26 -6.79 -27.84
N ALA A 40 20.63 -7.23 -26.76
CA ALA A 40 21.22 -7.28 -25.43
C ALA A 40 21.27 -8.72 -24.91
N GLU A 41 22.43 -9.17 -24.46
CA GLU A 41 22.65 -10.48 -23.84
C GLU A 41 23.26 -10.29 -22.44
N THR A 42 22.77 -11.06 -21.48
CA THR A 42 23.24 -11.07 -20.08
C THR A 42 24.22 -12.21 -19.84
N ILE A 43 25.21 -11.98 -18.98
CA ILE A 43 26.13 -13.03 -18.53
C ILE A 43 25.60 -13.64 -17.22
N ASP A 44 25.63 -14.97 -17.15
CA ASP A 44 25.15 -15.76 -16.00
C ASP A 44 25.96 -15.46 -14.71
N MET A 45 25.32 -15.69 -13.56
CA MET A 45 25.95 -15.57 -12.24
C MET A 45 26.85 -16.77 -11.93
N GLU A 46 28.04 -16.52 -11.36
CA GLU A 46 28.93 -17.59 -10.87
C GLU A 46 28.75 -17.84 -9.36
N ASP A 47 28.69 -19.10 -8.95
CA ASP A 47 28.63 -19.52 -7.54
C ASP A 47 30.05 -19.61 -6.95
N ALA A 48 30.35 -18.79 -5.94
CA ALA A 48 31.66 -18.79 -5.26
C ALA A 48 31.68 -19.63 -3.97
N GLY A 49 30.59 -20.34 -3.65
CA GLY A 49 30.51 -21.26 -2.51
C GLY A 49 29.76 -20.72 -1.29
N GLU A 50 30.01 -21.32 -0.13
CA GLU A 50 29.33 -21.04 1.14
C GLU A 50 30.26 -20.31 2.11
N ILE A 51 29.76 -19.28 2.78
CA ILE A 51 30.48 -18.64 3.88
C ILE A 51 30.54 -19.64 5.05
N ASP A 52 31.73 -19.85 5.62
CA ASP A 52 31.99 -20.68 6.81
C ASP A 52 32.11 -22.20 6.61
N VAL A 53 32.00 -22.71 5.37
CA VAL A 53 32.26 -24.14 5.06
C VAL A 53 33.24 -24.25 3.88
N LYS A 54 34.44 -24.82 4.12
CA LYS A 54 35.33 -25.24 3.02
C LYS A 54 34.88 -26.60 2.49
N ASN A 55 34.12 -26.64 1.40
CA ASN A 55 34.09 -27.80 0.49
C ASN A 55 33.65 -27.45 -0.93
N THR A 56 34.37 -28.04 -1.88
CA THR A 56 34.22 -27.93 -3.34
C THR A 56 33.15 -28.89 -3.88
N ARG A 57 32.18 -28.38 -4.65
CA ARG A 57 31.45 -29.12 -5.72
C ARG A 57 30.66 -28.15 -6.61
N SER A 58 30.71 -28.40 -7.91
CA SER A 58 30.15 -27.60 -9.00
C SER A 58 28.85 -28.21 -9.56
N MET A 59 27.89 -27.36 -9.98
CA MET A 59 26.56 -27.59 -10.61
C MET A 59 25.46 -28.18 -9.69
N MET A 60 24.18 -27.78 -9.74
CA MET A 60 23.32 -27.38 -10.88
C MET A 60 22.12 -26.49 -10.45
N ARG A 61 21.39 -25.94 -11.45
CA ARG A 61 20.23 -25.00 -11.42
C ARG A 61 19.09 -25.32 -10.43
N GLU A 62 18.73 -24.29 -9.67
CA GLU A 62 17.46 -23.54 -9.80
C GLU A 62 17.78 -22.07 -9.41
N GLY A 63 18.01 -21.09 -10.30
CA GLY A 63 18.25 -21.10 -11.75
C GLY A 63 19.00 -19.82 -12.14
N GLY A 64 20.32 -19.75 -11.89
CA GLY A 64 21.21 -18.58 -12.10
C GLY A 64 21.39 -18.08 -13.55
N GLU A 65 20.35 -18.19 -14.37
CA GLU A 65 20.22 -17.56 -15.69
C GLU A 65 19.52 -16.21 -15.50
N ILE A 66 20.15 -15.12 -15.95
CA ILE A 66 19.54 -13.79 -15.93
C ILE A 66 18.79 -13.59 -17.25
N TYR A 67 17.48 -13.29 -17.20
CA TYR A 67 16.66 -13.02 -18.39
C TYR A 67 16.25 -11.56 -18.44
N TRP A 68 16.11 -11.02 -19.65
CA TRP A 68 15.37 -9.79 -19.88
C TRP A 68 13.87 -10.06 -19.75
N ASN A 69 13.16 -9.15 -19.11
CA ASN A 69 11.71 -9.12 -19.05
C ASN A 69 11.14 -8.14 -20.08
N ALA A 70 9.95 -8.45 -20.58
CA ALA A 70 9.22 -7.48 -21.39
C ALA A 70 9.00 -6.20 -20.58
N ASN A 71 9.22 -5.05 -21.20
CA ASN A 71 9.19 -3.72 -20.58
C ASN A 71 10.39 -3.34 -19.71
N ASP A 72 11.45 -4.14 -19.66
CA ASP A 72 12.71 -3.70 -19.05
C ASP A 72 13.21 -2.42 -19.72
N MET A 73 13.86 -1.58 -18.91
CA MET A 73 14.36 -0.28 -19.32
C MET A 73 15.82 -0.16 -18.95
N LEU A 74 16.61 0.33 -19.90
CA LEU A 74 18.03 0.62 -19.74
C LEU A 74 18.36 2.03 -20.23
N GLY A 75 19.49 2.57 -19.78
CA GLY A 75 20.01 3.87 -20.17
C GLY A 75 21.16 3.74 -21.15
N VAL A 76 21.04 4.39 -22.32
CA VAL A 76 22.14 4.56 -23.26
C VAL A 76 22.71 5.96 -23.08
N PHE A 77 23.98 6.09 -22.69
CA PHE A 77 24.59 7.39 -22.44
C PHE A 77 24.81 8.15 -23.74
N THR A 78 24.30 9.38 -23.80
CA THR A 78 24.52 10.35 -24.88
C THR A 78 25.98 10.83 -24.93
N GLN A 79 26.32 11.62 -25.96
CA GLN A 79 27.63 12.26 -26.06
C GLN A 79 27.92 13.23 -24.90
N ASN A 80 26.90 13.84 -24.31
CA ASN A 80 27.02 14.71 -23.12
C ASN A 80 26.91 13.95 -21.79
N GLY A 81 26.92 12.61 -21.82
CA GLY A 81 27.01 11.77 -20.64
C GLY A 81 25.71 11.56 -19.86
N SER A 82 24.56 11.92 -20.41
CA SER A 82 23.25 11.68 -19.81
C SER A 82 22.58 10.44 -20.41
N PRO A 83 21.85 9.61 -19.66
CA PRO A 83 21.22 8.42 -20.21
C PRO A 83 19.91 8.74 -20.93
N GLN A 84 19.73 8.23 -22.14
CA GLN A 84 18.41 8.13 -22.79
C GLN A 84 17.79 6.78 -22.51
N LYS A 85 16.48 6.78 -22.31
CA LYS A 85 15.68 5.60 -21.99
C LYS A 85 15.43 4.75 -23.23
N PHE A 86 15.79 3.47 -23.16
CA PHE A 86 15.48 2.46 -24.15
C PHE A 86 14.66 1.37 -23.48
N LYS A 87 13.71 0.79 -24.22
CA LYS A 87 12.77 -0.19 -23.70
C LYS A 87 12.71 -1.39 -24.64
N THR A 88 12.57 -2.58 -24.07
CA THR A 88 12.26 -3.78 -24.87
C THR A 88 10.77 -4.13 -24.79
N ALA A 89 10.20 -4.57 -25.92
CA ALA A 89 8.85 -5.12 -25.97
C ALA A 89 8.80 -6.61 -25.60
N ASN A 90 9.94 -7.31 -25.62
CA ASN A 90 10.02 -8.77 -25.49
C ASN A 90 11.03 -9.17 -24.40
N GLY A 91 10.77 -10.30 -23.73
CA GLY A 91 11.72 -10.91 -22.79
C GLY A 91 12.52 -12.05 -23.42
N GLY A 92 13.58 -12.48 -22.75
CA GLY A 92 14.42 -13.60 -23.17
C GLY A 92 15.90 -13.43 -22.80
N LYS A 93 16.74 -14.41 -23.17
CA LYS A 93 18.19 -14.33 -22.97
C LYS A 93 18.86 -13.27 -23.85
N VAL A 94 18.32 -13.11 -25.06
CA VAL A 94 18.73 -12.08 -26.01
C VAL A 94 17.47 -11.35 -26.46
N THR A 95 17.44 -10.03 -26.30
CA THR A 95 16.30 -9.20 -26.73
C THR A 95 16.78 -7.90 -27.35
N ARG A 96 15.96 -7.32 -28.21
CA ARG A 96 16.28 -6.07 -28.91
C ARG A 96 15.80 -4.87 -28.13
N PHE A 97 16.66 -3.86 -28.00
CA PHE A 97 16.34 -2.55 -27.45
C PHE A 97 16.44 -1.48 -28.53
N GLU A 98 15.49 -0.55 -28.53
CA GLU A 98 15.40 0.53 -29.51
C GLU A 98 15.03 1.84 -28.81
N GLY A 99 15.49 2.96 -29.37
CA GLY A 99 15.26 4.29 -28.83
C GLY A 99 15.97 5.36 -29.65
N TYR A 100 15.79 6.63 -29.26
CA TYR A 100 16.47 7.77 -29.90
C TYR A 100 17.64 8.25 -29.05
N ASN A 101 18.78 8.51 -29.68
CA ASN A 101 20.00 8.97 -28.99
C ASN A 101 20.94 9.71 -29.97
N ASP A 102 21.88 10.50 -29.46
CA ASP A 102 22.85 11.28 -30.24
C ASP A 102 24.25 10.61 -30.35
N VAL A 103 24.40 9.39 -29.81
CA VAL A 103 25.68 8.65 -29.78
C VAL A 103 26.25 8.36 -31.17
N GLU A 104 27.57 8.55 -31.33
CA GLU A 104 28.34 8.12 -32.50
C GLU A 104 29.43 7.10 -32.13
N GLY A 105 29.44 5.95 -32.80
CA GLY A 105 30.44 4.90 -32.56
C GLY A 105 30.08 4.01 -31.37
N GLU A 106 31.04 3.79 -30.47
CA GLU A 106 30.84 2.98 -29.27
C GLU A 106 30.17 3.80 -28.17
N PHE A 107 29.21 3.21 -27.49
CA PHE A 107 28.51 3.82 -26.37
C PHE A 107 28.34 2.85 -25.21
N TYR A 108 28.20 3.40 -24.00
CA TYR A 108 27.92 2.64 -22.80
C TYR A 108 26.43 2.51 -22.56
N VAL A 109 26.05 1.38 -22.01
CA VAL A 109 24.67 1.03 -21.70
C VAL A 109 24.59 0.54 -20.26
N LEU A 110 23.74 1.18 -19.46
CA LEU A 110 23.52 0.88 -18.06
C LEU A 110 22.12 0.28 -17.87
N TYR A 111 22.04 -0.84 -17.17
CA TYR A 111 20.79 -1.36 -16.65
C TYR A 111 20.87 -1.42 -15.12
N PRO A 112 19.79 -1.11 -14.38
CA PRO A 112 18.52 -0.54 -14.87
C PRO A 112 18.67 0.90 -15.37
N PHE A 113 17.67 1.40 -16.10
CA PHE A 113 17.58 2.83 -16.40
C PHE A 113 17.47 3.66 -15.11
N ASN A 114 18.35 4.64 -14.96
CA ASN A 114 18.29 5.66 -13.91
C ASN A 114 18.50 7.03 -14.55
N GLU A 115 17.48 7.90 -14.48
CA GLU A 115 17.53 9.25 -15.05
C GLU A 115 18.61 10.14 -14.41
N GLY A 116 18.97 9.85 -13.15
CA GLY A 116 20.03 10.54 -12.42
C GLY A 116 21.44 10.05 -12.77
N ALA A 117 21.61 8.95 -13.51
CA ALA A 117 22.94 8.44 -13.83
C ALA A 117 23.72 9.39 -14.75
N ARG A 118 25.04 9.46 -14.62
CA ARG A 118 25.90 10.31 -15.45
C ARG A 118 27.16 9.57 -15.88
N LEU A 119 27.66 9.86 -17.09
CA LEU A 119 28.96 9.43 -17.59
C LEU A 119 29.85 10.66 -17.74
N GLU A 120 30.85 10.80 -16.85
CA GLU A 120 31.81 11.89 -16.87
C GLU A 120 33.22 11.34 -17.11
N GLY A 121 33.76 11.60 -18.30
CA GLY A 121 35.02 10.99 -18.74
C GLY A 121 34.89 9.47 -18.82
N ASN A 122 35.54 8.75 -17.91
CA ASN A 122 35.51 7.29 -17.83
C ASN A 122 34.72 6.76 -16.61
N ILE A 123 34.09 7.64 -15.83
CA ILE A 123 33.35 7.27 -14.63
C ILE A 123 31.86 7.38 -14.89
N ILE A 124 31.14 6.28 -14.65
CA ILE A 124 29.68 6.29 -14.59
C ILE A 124 29.26 6.42 -13.13
N SER A 125 28.38 7.37 -12.81
CA SER A 125 27.71 7.48 -11.52
C SER A 125 26.25 7.04 -11.63
N THR A 126 25.76 6.34 -10.60
CA THR A 126 24.35 5.93 -10.45
C THR A 126 24.06 5.62 -8.97
N GLU A 127 22.98 4.92 -8.67
CA GLU A 127 22.56 4.61 -7.30
C GLU A 127 22.23 3.11 -7.15
N LEU A 128 22.67 2.52 -6.05
CA LEU A 128 22.26 1.18 -5.60
C LEU A 128 21.38 1.32 -4.36
N SER A 129 20.16 0.79 -4.41
CA SER A 129 19.21 0.91 -3.31
C SER A 129 19.62 0.09 -2.08
N ALA A 130 19.54 0.71 -0.91
CA ALA A 130 19.65 0.05 0.39
C ALA A 130 18.39 -0.76 0.75
N VAL A 131 17.24 -0.43 0.15
CA VAL A 131 15.99 -1.19 0.30
C VAL A 131 15.80 -2.04 -0.96
N GLN A 132 15.78 -3.36 -0.79
CA GLN A 132 15.70 -4.33 -1.87
C GLN A 132 14.46 -5.21 -1.69
N TYR A 133 13.93 -5.74 -2.79
CA TYR A 133 12.73 -6.57 -2.75
C TYR A 133 13.09 -8.06 -2.74
N PRO A 134 12.45 -8.86 -1.87
CA PRO A 134 12.71 -10.29 -1.80
C PRO A 134 12.03 -11.01 -2.97
N GLU A 135 12.81 -11.71 -3.79
CA GLU A 135 12.30 -12.58 -4.87
C GLU A 135 12.70 -14.04 -4.57
N PRO A 136 11.75 -14.97 -4.40
CA PRO A 136 12.08 -16.35 -4.05
C PRO A 136 12.86 -17.05 -5.16
N GLY A 137 14.11 -17.42 -4.85
CA GLY A 137 15.01 -18.09 -5.79
C GLY A 137 15.79 -17.15 -6.72
N SER A 138 15.62 -15.82 -6.60
CA SER A 138 16.30 -14.83 -7.45
C SER A 138 16.49 -13.47 -6.74
N PHE A 139 17.01 -12.48 -7.46
CA PHE A 139 16.89 -11.06 -7.08
C PHE A 139 15.74 -10.40 -7.86
N TYR A 140 15.22 -9.29 -7.33
CA TYR A 140 14.11 -8.56 -7.94
C TYR A 140 14.49 -7.86 -9.25
N ASN A 141 13.53 -7.76 -10.17
CA ASN A 141 13.74 -7.15 -11.48
C ASN A 141 14.15 -5.67 -11.34
N GLY A 142 15.14 -5.23 -12.12
CA GLY A 142 15.66 -3.86 -12.09
C GLY A 142 16.51 -3.51 -10.87
N GLY A 143 16.85 -4.45 -9.99
CA GLY A 143 17.77 -4.19 -8.88
C GLY A 143 19.26 -4.32 -9.22
N ASN A 144 19.58 -5.26 -10.12
CA ASN A 144 20.95 -5.64 -10.41
C ASN A 144 21.58 -4.75 -11.47
N ILE A 145 22.69 -4.08 -11.12
CA ILE A 145 23.36 -3.15 -12.03
C ILE A 145 24.24 -3.93 -13.01
N LEU A 146 24.01 -3.68 -14.29
CA LEU A 146 24.74 -4.27 -15.40
C LEU A 146 25.30 -3.18 -16.31
N LEU A 147 26.48 -3.42 -16.87
CA LEU A 147 27.14 -2.52 -17.81
C LEU A 147 27.49 -3.25 -19.10
N ALA A 148 27.23 -2.62 -20.23
CA ALA A 148 27.74 -3.03 -21.52
C ALA A 148 28.38 -1.85 -22.27
N LYS A 149 29.30 -2.17 -23.18
CA LYS A 149 29.81 -1.24 -24.19
C LYS A 149 29.52 -1.85 -25.56
N THR A 150 28.86 -1.11 -26.44
CA THR A 150 28.39 -1.65 -27.73
C THR A 150 28.36 -0.58 -28.82
N ARG A 151 27.96 -0.97 -30.03
CA ARG A 151 27.70 -0.10 -31.18
C ARG A 151 26.29 -0.36 -31.72
N GLN A 152 25.80 0.57 -32.54
CA GLN A 152 24.51 0.41 -33.19
C GLN A 152 24.48 -0.84 -34.08
N GLY A 153 23.45 -1.67 -33.90
CA GLY A 153 23.24 -2.92 -34.64
C GLY A 153 24.06 -4.12 -34.19
N GLU A 154 24.89 -3.98 -33.14
CA GLU A 154 25.64 -5.08 -32.54
C GLU A 154 24.91 -5.70 -31.33
N THR A 155 25.44 -6.81 -30.82
CA THR A 155 25.00 -7.40 -29.56
C THR A 155 25.79 -6.82 -28.40
N ALA A 156 25.11 -6.16 -27.47
CA ALA A 156 25.64 -5.69 -26.20
C ALA A 156 25.72 -6.85 -25.20
N PHE A 157 26.94 -7.20 -24.79
CA PHE A 157 27.18 -8.18 -23.73
C PHE A 157 27.24 -7.45 -22.38
N PHE A 158 26.28 -7.74 -21.50
CA PHE A 158 26.17 -7.12 -20.20
C PHE A 158 26.97 -7.89 -19.15
N HIS A 159 27.87 -7.16 -18.49
CA HIS A 159 28.67 -7.66 -17.38
C HIS A 159 28.07 -7.21 -16.05
N ASN A 160 28.13 -8.11 -15.06
CA ASN A 160 27.73 -7.82 -13.70
C ASN A 160 28.81 -6.97 -13.02
N VAL A 161 28.45 -5.74 -12.65
CA VAL A 161 29.32 -4.84 -11.88
C VAL A 161 29.08 -4.97 -10.36
N CYS A 162 28.02 -5.70 -9.98
CA CYS A 162 27.67 -6.05 -8.60
C CYS A 162 28.16 -7.47 -8.20
N THR A 163 28.01 -7.78 -6.93
CA THR A 163 28.13 -9.14 -6.36
C THR A 163 26.88 -9.46 -5.54
N TRP A 164 26.75 -10.71 -5.04
CA TRP A 164 25.60 -11.13 -4.23
C TRP A 164 25.96 -11.90 -2.96
N VAL A 165 25.19 -11.66 -1.91
CA VAL A 165 25.05 -12.58 -0.78
C VAL A 165 23.68 -13.23 -0.90
N ARG A 166 23.65 -14.56 -1.11
CA ARG A 166 22.40 -15.31 -1.16
C ARG A 166 22.15 -16.03 0.16
N ILE A 167 20.93 -15.96 0.65
CA ILE A 167 20.54 -16.49 1.97
C ILE A 167 19.35 -17.41 1.81
N SER A 168 19.39 -18.59 2.43
CA SER A 168 18.21 -19.47 2.53
C SER A 168 17.87 -19.81 3.98
N ILE A 169 16.57 -19.85 4.26
CA ILE A 169 16.02 -20.31 5.54
C ILE A 169 15.81 -21.83 5.44
N SER A 170 16.09 -22.55 6.51
CA SER A 170 15.92 -23.99 6.60
C SER A 170 14.48 -24.44 6.35
N GLU A 171 14.29 -25.51 5.57
CA GLU A 171 12.98 -26.16 5.38
C GLU A 171 12.36 -26.67 6.69
N ASP A 172 13.20 -26.93 7.70
CA ASP A 172 12.76 -27.38 9.02
C ASP A 172 12.28 -26.22 9.94
N TYR A 173 12.42 -24.95 9.51
CA TYR A 173 12.00 -23.80 10.31
C TYR A 173 10.49 -23.56 10.20
N ALA A 174 9.77 -23.81 11.29
CA ALA A 174 8.31 -23.70 11.33
C ALA A 174 7.76 -22.26 11.48
N GLY A 175 8.62 -21.27 11.76
CA GLY A 175 8.18 -19.89 11.97
C GLY A 175 8.06 -19.07 10.68
N THR A 176 7.51 -17.85 10.80
CA THR A 176 7.37 -16.91 9.69
C THR A 176 8.44 -15.82 9.78
N ILE A 177 9.22 -15.65 8.72
CA ILE A 177 10.16 -14.54 8.52
C ILE A 177 9.54 -13.55 7.55
N THR A 178 9.59 -12.26 7.89
CA THR A 178 9.06 -11.16 7.07
C THR A 178 10.10 -10.12 6.73
N GLY A 179 11.32 -10.23 7.27
CA GLY A 179 12.43 -9.35 6.90
C GLY A 179 13.82 -9.97 7.08
N MET A 180 14.77 -9.43 6.31
CA MET A 180 16.20 -9.71 6.45
C MET A 180 17.00 -8.41 6.30
N VAL A 181 18.01 -8.22 7.15
CA VAL A 181 18.97 -7.11 7.08
C VAL A 181 20.38 -7.66 7.01
N LEU A 182 21.15 -7.23 6.01
CA LEU A 182 22.55 -7.57 5.85
C LEU A 182 23.44 -6.39 6.26
N GLU A 183 24.44 -6.65 7.10
CA GLU A 183 25.43 -5.67 7.56
C GLU A 183 26.84 -6.27 7.53
N GLY A 184 27.84 -5.44 7.24
CA GLY A 184 29.24 -5.81 7.44
C GLY A 184 29.68 -5.58 8.88
N ASN A 185 30.49 -6.50 9.44
CA ASN A 185 30.91 -6.43 10.84
C ASN A 185 32.00 -5.39 11.11
N ASN A 186 32.45 -4.65 10.10
CA ASN A 186 33.43 -3.57 10.20
C ASN A 186 32.86 -2.20 9.79
N GLY A 187 31.53 -2.09 9.58
CA GLY A 187 30.87 -0.84 9.18
C GLY A 187 31.05 -0.50 7.70
N GLU A 188 31.21 -1.52 6.86
CA GLU A 188 31.32 -1.43 5.41
C GLU A 188 30.11 -0.72 4.77
N LEU A 189 30.36 0.08 3.74
CA LEU A 189 29.30 0.69 2.92
C LEU A 189 28.77 -0.34 1.91
N LEU A 190 27.44 -0.51 1.86
CA LEU A 190 26.77 -1.56 1.11
C LEU A 190 25.87 -1.04 -0.02
N ALA A 191 25.39 0.20 0.07
CA ALA A 191 24.45 0.80 -0.88
C ALA A 191 24.51 2.33 -0.81
N GLY A 192 23.88 3.02 -1.77
CA GLY A 192 23.89 4.48 -1.91
C GLY A 192 24.32 4.92 -3.31
N ASP A 193 24.86 6.13 -3.41
CA ASP A 193 25.47 6.59 -4.66
C ASP A 193 26.69 5.71 -4.99
N VAL A 194 26.80 5.25 -6.24
CA VAL A 194 27.87 4.38 -6.69
C VAL A 194 28.55 4.92 -7.94
N THR A 195 29.82 4.56 -8.11
CA THR A 195 30.60 4.83 -9.32
C THR A 195 31.10 3.54 -9.95
N ILE A 196 31.28 3.57 -11.27
CA ILE A 196 31.84 2.49 -12.08
C ILE A 196 32.96 3.07 -12.95
N ASP A 197 34.19 2.57 -12.77
CA ASP A 197 35.32 2.92 -13.63
C ASP A 197 35.33 2.05 -14.89
N THR A 198 34.96 2.67 -16.01
CA THR A 198 34.85 1.99 -17.30
C THR A 198 36.21 1.60 -17.91
N THR A 199 37.33 2.14 -17.40
CA THR A 199 38.67 1.76 -17.89
C THR A 199 39.05 0.32 -17.52
N LEU A 200 38.36 -0.26 -16.54
CA LEU A 200 38.55 -1.65 -16.10
C LEU A 200 37.93 -2.68 -17.08
N GLY A 201 37.15 -2.24 -18.07
CA GLY A 201 36.54 -3.14 -19.06
C GLY A 201 35.66 -4.19 -18.38
N ASN A 202 35.98 -5.47 -18.59
CA ASN A 202 35.22 -6.60 -18.02
C ASN A 202 35.40 -6.75 -16.50
N ASP A 203 36.42 -6.10 -15.91
CA ASP A 203 36.66 -6.09 -14.46
C ASP A 203 35.98 -4.89 -13.77
N ALA A 204 35.14 -4.14 -14.49
CA ALA A 204 34.38 -3.03 -13.94
C ALA A 204 33.50 -3.49 -12.77
N ARG A 205 33.41 -2.64 -11.76
CA ARG A 205 32.69 -2.89 -10.52
C ARG A 205 32.11 -1.61 -9.96
N ILE A 206 30.99 -1.72 -9.25
CA ILE A 206 30.47 -0.59 -8.49
C ILE A 206 31.31 -0.36 -7.23
N THR A 207 31.52 0.91 -6.90
CA THR A 207 32.11 1.38 -5.63
C THR A 207 31.17 2.39 -5.01
N VAL A 208 30.80 2.20 -3.74
CA VAL A 208 29.92 3.13 -3.01
C VAL A 208 30.68 4.39 -2.66
N CYS A 209 30.07 5.54 -2.94
CA CYS A 209 30.54 6.85 -2.52
C CYS A 209 30.18 7.08 -1.06
N ASP A 210 31.09 7.67 -0.29
CA ASP A 210 30.78 8.14 1.05
C ASP A 210 29.96 9.43 0.95
N SER A 211 28.63 9.28 0.95
CA SER A 211 27.64 10.36 0.82
C SER A 211 26.53 10.22 1.86
N GLU A 212 25.64 11.20 1.96
CA GLU A 212 24.47 11.14 2.86
C GLU A 212 23.53 9.96 2.56
N LYS A 213 23.56 9.45 1.31
CA LYS A 213 22.80 8.27 0.90
C LYS A 213 23.52 6.95 1.17
N ALA A 214 24.78 6.99 1.62
CA ALA A 214 25.56 5.80 1.85
C ALA A 214 25.00 5.01 3.03
N SER A 215 24.65 3.74 2.79
CA SER A 215 24.10 2.86 3.80
C SER A 215 25.09 1.75 4.15
N LYS A 216 25.19 1.44 5.45
CA LYS A 216 25.94 0.29 5.98
C LYS A 216 25.08 -0.99 6.06
N LYS A 217 23.81 -0.88 5.65
CA LYS A 217 22.82 -1.95 5.72
C LYS A 217 22.10 -2.10 4.40
N ILE A 218 21.72 -3.31 4.05
CA ILE A 218 20.71 -3.57 3.01
C ILE A 218 19.55 -4.29 3.68
N VAL A 219 18.32 -3.86 3.39
CA VAL A 219 17.09 -4.35 4.00
C VAL A 219 16.18 -4.96 2.93
N MET A 220 15.62 -6.12 3.24
CA MET A 220 14.49 -6.71 2.51
C MET A 220 13.35 -6.96 3.47
N ASN A 221 12.16 -6.44 3.17
CA ASN A 221 10.94 -6.69 3.93
C ASN A 221 9.84 -7.15 2.98
N THR A 222 8.89 -7.94 3.50
CA THR A 222 7.67 -8.37 2.79
C THR A 222 6.51 -8.43 3.78
N GLU A 223 5.31 -8.11 3.30
CA GLU A 223 4.06 -8.26 4.07
C GLU A 223 3.56 -9.72 4.12
N ASP A 224 4.07 -10.57 3.22
CA ASP A 224 3.75 -12.00 3.17
C ASP A 224 4.74 -12.80 4.04
N HIS A 225 5.68 -13.50 3.42
CA HIS A 225 6.74 -14.23 4.11
C HIS A 225 7.91 -14.55 3.18
N PHE A 226 9.03 -14.95 3.79
CA PHE A 226 10.12 -15.61 3.08
C PHE A 226 9.90 -17.13 3.06
N TYR A 227 9.91 -17.73 1.87
CA TYR A 227 9.71 -19.15 1.65
C TYR A 227 10.95 -19.94 2.11
N GLN A 228 10.74 -20.92 3.00
CA GLN A 228 11.81 -21.82 3.42
C GLN A 228 12.36 -22.63 2.22
N GLY A 229 13.65 -22.98 2.29
CA GLY A 229 14.35 -23.69 1.21
C GLY A 229 14.71 -22.84 -0.01
N LYS A 230 14.10 -21.65 -0.18
CA LYS A 230 14.41 -20.72 -1.28
C LYS A 230 15.55 -19.77 -0.92
N TYR A 231 16.33 -19.39 -1.93
CA TYR A 231 17.39 -18.40 -1.81
C TYR A 231 16.88 -17.00 -2.11
N TYR A 232 17.35 -16.03 -1.33
CA TYR A 232 17.11 -14.61 -1.50
C TYR A 232 18.44 -13.88 -1.65
N TYR A 233 18.53 -12.93 -2.59
CA TYR A 233 19.80 -12.41 -3.08
C TYR A 233 19.96 -10.92 -2.78
N PHE A 234 20.84 -10.59 -1.84
CA PHE A 234 21.29 -9.22 -1.60
C PHE A 234 22.25 -8.79 -2.70
N ILE A 235 21.97 -7.66 -3.35
CA ILE A 235 22.85 -7.05 -4.37
C ILE A 235 23.71 -5.99 -3.68
N LEU A 236 25.03 -6.08 -3.81
CA LEU A 236 25.96 -5.22 -3.08
C LEU A 236 27.24 -4.96 -3.89
N PRO A 237 28.08 -3.96 -3.53
CA PRO A 237 29.34 -3.73 -4.22
C PRO A 237 30.37 -4.84 -3.91
N PRO A 238 31.19 -5.23 -4.90
CA PRO A 238 32.31 -6.14 -4.69
C PRO A 238 33.32 -5.57 -3.68
N GLN A 239 33.52 -6.26 -2.56
CA GLN A 239 34.41 -5.82 -1.49
C GLN A 239 34.86 -6.99 -0.59
N THR A 240 35.77 -6.71 0.34
CA THR A 240 36.19 -7.68 1.36
C THR A 240 35.58 -7.33 2.71
N PHE A 241 34.82 -8.26 3.28
CA PHE A 241 34.35 -8.23 4.66
C PHE A 241 35.41 -8.85 5.56
N GLU A 242 36.35 -8.05 6.05
CA GLU A 242 37.49 -8.55 6.85
C GLU A 242 37.06 -9.17 8.19
N LYS A 243 35.94 -8.71 8.75
CA LYS A 243 35.35 -9.24 9.99
C LYS A 243 34.11 -10.10 9.75
N GLY A 244 33.85 -10.46 8.49
CA GLY A 244 32.64 -11.14 8.06
C GLY A 244 31.40 -10.25 8.10
N VAL A 245 30.23 -10.88 8.14
CA VAL A 245 28.91 -10.24 7.98
C VAL A 245 27.96 -10.63 9.11
N THR A 246 26.94 -9.82 9.34
CA THR A 246 25.80 -10.15 10.19
C THR A 246 24.52 -10.11 9.36
N VAL A 247 23.70 -11.14 9.52
CA VAL A 247 22.36 -11.20 8.95
C VAL A 247 21.36 -11.14 10.11
N THR A 248 20.51 -10.12 10.11
CA THR A 248 19.39 -10.01 11.06
C THR A 248 18.13 -10.50 10.38
N PHE A 249 17.49 -11.52 10.93
CA PHE A 249 16.16 -11.99 10.51
C PHE A 249 15.11 -11.26 11.35
N VAL A 250 13.98 -10.94 10.72
CA VAL A 250 12.82 -10.30 11.36
C VAL A 250 11.63 -11.24 11.20
N ASN A 251 10.97 -11.59 12.31
CA ASN A 251 9.78 -12.42 12.26
C ASN A 251 8.51 -11.58 12.01
N LYS A 252 7.37 -12.24 11.82
CA LYS A 252 6.07 -11.56 11.60
C LYS A 252 5.72 -10.53 12.67
N ASP A 253 6.10 -10.80 13.92
CA ASP A 253 5.84 -9.93 15.07
C ASP A 253 6.90 -8.81 15.20
N GLY A 254 7.88 -8.74 14.30
CA GLY A 254 8.92 -7.69 14.27
C GLY A 254 10.08 -7.89 15.23
N LEU A 255 10.11 -9.00 15.95
CA LEU A 255 11.25 -9.39 16.75
C LEU A 255 12.40 -9.79 15.83
N THR A 256 13.62 -9.70 16.35
CA THR A 256 14.83 -9.93 15.57
C THR A 256 15.64 -11.11 16.09
N TRP A 257 16.34 -11.79 15.19
CA TRP A 257 17.36 -12.77 15.53
C TRP A 257 18.56 -12.58 14.61
N LYS A 258 19.77 -12.53 15.18
CA LYS A 258 21.01 -12.24 14.44
C LYS A 258 21.84 -13.49 14.24
N ARG A 259 22.23 -13.74 12.99
CA ARG A 259 23.30 -14.67 12.62
C ARG A 259 24.57 -13.87 12.36
N VAL A 260 25.50 -13.91 13.31
CA VAL A 260 26.82 -13.27 13.19
C VAL A 260 27.81 -14.27 12.58
N ILE A 261 28.43 -13.90 11.47
CA ILE A 261 29.47 -14.70 10.81
C ILE A 261 30.76 -13.90 10.83
N THR A 262 31.77 -14.36 11.56
CA THR A 262 33.03 -13.62 11.74
C THR A 262 34.13 -13.99 10.73
N SER A 263 33.88 -15.02 9.92
CA SER A 263 34.83 -15.50 8.92
C SER A 263 34.99 -14.45 7.79
N PRO A 264 36.22 -14.04 7.44
CA PRO A 264 36.44 -13.07 6.37
C PRO A 264 35.93 -13.61 5.01
N ALA A 265 35.33 -12.73 4.21
CA ALA A 265 34.85 -13.08 2.87
C ALA A 265 35.19 -11.98 1.86
N THR A 266 35.77 -12.36 0.72
CA THR A 266 36.00 -11.45 -0.41
C THR A 266 34.97 -11.75 -1.48
N LEU A 267 34.20 -10.73 -1.86
CA LEU A 267 33.26 -10.81 -2.96
C LEU A 267 33.81 -10.14 -4.20
N GLU A 268 33.62 -10.81 -5.32
CA GLU A 268 34.07 -10.37 -6.64
C GLU A 268 32.86 -10.09 -7.55
N PRO A 269 33.01 -9.21 -8.56
CA PRO A 269 31.95 -8.92 -9.51
C PRO A 269 31.44 -10.20 -10.19
N GLY A 270 30.12 -10.33 -10.35
CA GLY A 270 29.52 -11.49 -11.00
C GLY A 270 29.50 -12.78 -10.17
N LYS A 271 29.99 -12.74 -8.92
CA LYS A 271 30.02 -13.91 -8.02
C LYS A 271 29.03 -13.79 -6.87
N SER A 272 28.49 -14.91 -6.42
CA SER A 272 27.66 -15.00 -5.21
C SER A 272 28.32 -15.81 -4.11
N ILE A 273 28.12 -15.42 -2.85
CA ILE A 273 28.45 -16.23 -1.67
C ILE A 273 27.17 -16.62 -0.94
N SER A 274 27.16 -17.81 -0.35
CA SER A 274 25.95 -18.40 0.22
C SER A 274 25.97 -18.42 1.75
N ILE A 275 24.83 -18.11 2.36
CA ILE A 275 24.52 -18.40 3.76
C ILE A 275 23.30 -19.32 3.74
N SER A 276 23.56 -20.62 3.71
CA SER A 276 22.52 -21.61 3.43
C SER A 276 21.90 -22.18 4.70
N ASN A 277 20.68 -22.70 4.54
CA ASN A 277 19.96 -23.52 5.53
C ASN A 277 19.97 -22.88 6.94
N VAL A 278 19.72 -21.58 7.01
CA VAL A 278 19.70 -20.85 8.27
C VAL A 278 18.54 -21.36 9.11
N MET A 279 18.83 -21.81 10.32
CA MET A 279 17.82 -22.13 11.33
C MET A 279 17.81 -20.99 12.35
N PRO A 280 16.87 -20.03 12.26
CA PRO A 280 16.73 -18.99 13.27
C PRO A 280 16.50 -19.56 14.66
N GLY A 281 17.10 -18.92 15.66
CA GLY A 281 16.93 -19.24 17.07
C GLY A 281 15.74 -18.51 17.68
N THR A 282 15.88 -18.17 18.97
CA THR A 282 14.90 -17.37 19.69
C THR A 282 14.98 -15.92 19.23
N PHE A 283 13.84 -15.38 18.82
CA PHE A 283 13.70 -13.98 18.44
C PHE A 283 13.50 -13.11 19.69
N GLU A 284 14.10 -11.92 19.67
CA GLU A 284 14.09 -10.98 20.79
C GLU A 284 13.64 -9.60 20.30
N TYR A 285 13.06 -8.82 21.22
CA TYR A 285 12.78 -7.42 20.94
C TYR A 285 14.09 -6.66 20.70
N GLY A 286 14.03 -5.66 19.82
CA GLY A 286 15.12 -4.69 19.69
C GLY A 286 15.13 -3.71 20.86
N GLU A 287 16.01 -2.73 20.78
CA GLU A 287 16.07 -1.62 21.74
C GLU A 287 15.29 -0.44 21.17
N ASP A 288 14.47 0.20 22.00
CA ASP A 288 13.79 1.45 21.64
C ASP A 288 14.82 2.57 21.46
N PHE A 289 14.63 3.41 20.44
CA PHE A 289 15.52 4.56 20.21
C PHE A 289 14.80 5.69 19.49
N GLU A 290 15.29 6.92 19.68
CA GLU A 290 14.81 8.10 18.97
C GLU A 290 15.85 8.58 17.96
N LEU A 291 15.40 8.91 16.75
CA LEU A 291 16.22 9.53 15.71
C LEU A 291 15.36 10.54 14.95
N GLU A 292 15.87 11.75 14.77
CA GLU A 292 15.22 12.80 13.96
C GLU A 292 13.75 13.06 14.37
N ASN A 293 13.47 13.17 15.68
CA ASN A 293 12.11 13.40 16.22
C ASN A 293 11.12 12.23 15.97
N CYS A 294 11.63 11.03 15.68
CA CYS A 294 10.83 9.82 15.57
C CYS A 294 11.29 8.77 16.58
N PHE A 295 10.35 8.24 17.35
CA PHE A 295 10.57 7.18 18.32
C PHE A 295 10.29 5.81 17.69
N TYR A 296 11.32 4.97 17.60
CA TYR A 296 11.26 3.62 17.05
C TYR A 296 11.00 2.63 18.17
N VAL A 297 9.76 2.13 18.23
CA VAL A 297 9.25 1.32 19.34
C VAL A 297 9.41 -0.17 19.06
N HIS A 298 10.37 -0.78 19.72
CA HIS A 298 10.62 -2.21 19.75
C HIS A 298 9.97 -2.90 20.95
N THR A 299 9.68 -2.22 22.06
CA THR A 299 9.10 -2.83 23.26
C THR A 299 7.75 -2.23 23.65
N LEU A 300 6.96 -2.96 24.43
CA LEU A 300 5.71 -2.43 24.97
C LEU A 300 5.96 -1.26 25.94
N ASP A 301 7.06 -1.29 26.69
CA ASP A 301 7.46 -0.19 27.57
C ASP A 301 7.77 1.07 26.76
N GLY A 302 8.49 0.94 25.64
CA GLY A 302 8.73 2.03 24.70
C GLY A 302 7.45 2.63 24.12
N LEU A 303 6.43 1.80 23.88
CA LEU A 303 5.11 2.28 23.42
C LEU A 303 4.43 3.17 24.47
N TYR A 304 4.46 2.73 25.74
CA TYR A 304 3.93 3.52 26.85
C TYR A 304 4.75 4.80 27.09
N GLU A 305 6.08 4.73 26.98
CA GLU A 305 6.96 5.90 27.12
C GLU A 305 6.66 6.96 26.07
N TRP A 306 6.56 6.56 24.79
CA TRP A 306 6.18 7.45 23.71
C TRP A 306 4.83 8.13 23.98
N ALA A 307 3.82 7.34 24.34
CA ALA A 307 2.48 7.85 24.64
C ALA A 307 2.48 8.83 25.82
N GLU A 308 3.25 8.55 26.87
CA GLU A 308 3.40 9.43 28.02
C GLU A 308 4.10 10.76 27.64
N ARG A 309 5.16 10.72 26.84
CA ARG A 309 5.86 11.93 26.36
C ARG A 309 4.94 12.83 25.54
N VAL A 310 4.19 12.24 24.61
CA VAL A 310 3.19 12.96 23.81
C VAL A 310 2.16 13.62 24.71
N ASN A 311 1.56 12.86 25.64
CA ASN A 311 0.56 13.39 26.57
C ASN A 311 1.11 14.43 27.56
N ASN A 312 2.44 14.55 27.72
CA ASN A 312 3.11 15.52 28.58
C ASN A 312 3.70 16.73 27.83
N GLY A 313 3.40 16.90 26.54
CA GLY A 313 3.70 18.13 25.81
C GLY A 313 4.49 17.95 24.51
N GLU A 314 4.98 16.74 24.21
CA GLU A 314 5.67 16.43 22.95
C GLU A 314 4.67 16.00 21.88
N TYR A 315 3.68 16.86 21.58
CA TYR A 315 2.51 16.52 20.75
C TYR A 315 2.83 16.08 19.32
N ASP A 316 4.05 16.33 18.85
CA ASP A 316 4.51 16.00 17.50
C ASP A 316 5.72 15.08 17.46
N LEU A 317 5.95 14.34 18.55
CA LEU A 317 6.88 13.23 18.55
C LEU A 317 6.34 12.11 17.66
N ASP A 318 7.00 11.87 16.53
CA ASP A 318 6.64 10.80 15.61
C ASP A 318 6.90 9.43 16.25
N CYS A 319 6.20 8.40 15.77
CA CYS A 319 6.42 7.04 16.25
C CYS A 319 6.33 6.04 15.11
N GLN A 320 7.28 5.10 15.11
CA GLN A 320 7.24 3.92 14.25
C GLN A 320 7.27 2.65 15.08
N LEU A 321 6.27 1.79 14.90
CA LEU A 321 6.30 0.48 15.53
C LEU A 321 7.26 -0.44 14.80
N MET A 322 8.16 -1.05 15.57
CA MET A 322 9.13 -2.01 15.07
C MET A 322 8.74 -3.44 15.41
N ALA A 323 7.87 -3.62 16.41
CA ALA A 323 7.31 -4.91 16.81
C ALA A 323 5.80 -4.86 17.05
N SER A 324 5.19 -6.04 17.10
CA SER A 324 3.80 -6.24 17.49
C SER A 324 3.70 -6.49 18.99
N PHE A 325 2.63 -6.00 19.60
CA PHE A 325 2.42 -6.03 21.03
C PHE A 325 1.09 -6.66 21.40
N ASP A 326 1.09 -7.39 22.51
CA ASP A 326 -0.09 -8.03 23.08
C ASP A 326 -0.25 -7.48 24.49
N PHE A 327 -1.26 -6.64 24.70
CA PHE A 327 -1.48 -5.92 25.95
C PHE A 327 -1.87 -6.86 27.09
N ASP A 328 -2.44 -8.04 26.80
CA ASP A 328 -2.72 -9.06 27.82
C ASP A 328 -1.42 -9.73 28.34
N LYS A 329 -0.28 -9.51 27.68
CA LYS A 329 1.06 -9.95 28.13
C LYS A 329 1.83 -8.87 28.89
N ASP A 330 1.24 -7.71 29.13
CA ASP A 330 1.87 -6.68 29.96
C ASP A 330 2.01 -7.19 31.41
N PRO A 331 3.25 -7.39 31.92
CA PRO A 331 3.44 -7.84 33.30
C PRO A 331 2.92 -6.85 34.33
N GLU A 332 2.79 -5.57 33.97
CA GLU A 332 2.29 -4.52 34.86
C GLU A 332 0.77 -4.35 34.78
N ASN A 333 0.11 -4.99 33.82
CA ASN A 333 -1.33 -4.88 33.57
C ASN A 333 -1.79 -3.41 33.50
N ARG A 334 -1.00 -2.57 32.81
CA ARG A 334 -1.30 -1.15 32.61
C ARG A 334 -2.52 -1.01 31.70
N LYS A 335 -3.36 -0.01 32.00
CA LYS A 335 -4.43 0.41 31.09
C LYS A 335 -3.86 1.38 30.06
N TRP A 336 -4.40 1.35 28.84
CA TRP A 336 -4.06 2.36 27.85
C TRP A 336 -4.77 3.68 28.17
N ILE A 337 -4.01 4.77 28.18
CA ILE A 337 -4.55 6.13 28.25
C ILE A 337 -4.52 6.66 26.81
N PRO A 338 -5.66 7.13 26.26
CA PRO A 338 -5.70 7.66 24.90
C PRO A 338 -4.62 8.73 24.68
N VAL A 339 -3.93 8.66 23.54
CA VAL A 339 -2.91 9.64 23.16
C VAL A 339 -3.57 10.86 22.56
N GLY A 340 -3.27 12.04 23.10
CA GLY A 340 -3.90 13.30 22.72
C GLY A 340 -5.30 13.48 23.33
N THR A 341 -5.66 14.74 23.53
CA THR A 341 -6.95 15.19 24.07
C THR A 341 -7.55 16.24 23.13
N LYS A 342 -8.83 16.58 23.30
CA LYS A 342 -9.48 17.63 22.49
C LYS A 342 -8.71 18.96 22.54
N GLU A 343 -8.16 19.33 23.70
CA GLU A 343 -7.37 20.54 23.90
C GLU A 343 -5.94 20.43 23.37
N HIS A 344 -5.38 19.21 23.40
CA HIS A 344 -4.01 18.90 23.03
C HIS A 344 -3.98 17.65 22.14
N PRO A 345 -4.42 17.76 20.87
CA PRO A 345 -4.45 16.62 19.97
C PRO A 345 -3.03 16.19 19.62
N TYR A 346 -2.88 14.93 19.22
CA TYR A 346 -1.64 14.45 18.62
C TYR A 346 -1.47 15.07 17.23
N GLU A 347 -0.26 15.57 16.96
CA GLU A 347 0.11 16.34 15.78
C GLU A 347 1.31 15.75 15.04
N GLY A 348 1.75 14.54 15.39
CA GLY A 348 2.84 13.84 14.74
C GLY A 348 2.38 12.82 13.70
N VAL A 349 3.35 12.01 13.26
CA VAL A 349 3.18 10.88 12.37
C VAL A 349 3.39 9.58 13.14
N PHE A 350 2.33 8.76 13.19
CA PHE A 350 2.37 7.40 13.70
C PHE A 350 2.32 6.39 12.54
N ASN A 351 3.33 5.54 12.45
CA ASN A 351 3.40 4.46 11.47
C ASN A 351 3.50 3.10 12.19
N GLY A 352 2.44 2.32 12.14
CA GLY A 352 2.40 0.98 12.71
C GLY A 352 3.26 -0.04 11.97
N ASN A 353 3.79 0.29 10.79
CA ASN A 353 4.69 -0.57 10.01
C ASN A 353 4.14 -1.99 9.75
N GLY A 354 2.82 -2.12 9.63
CA GLY A 354 2.09 -3.37 9.46
C GLY A 354 2.01 -4.24 10.72
N ARG A 355 2.46 -3.71 11.88
CA ARG A 355 2.48 -4.42 13.16
C ARG A 355 1.09 -4.48 13.79
N GLU A 356 0.96 -5.43 14.71
CA GLU A 356 -0.28 -5.71 15.41
C GLU A 356 -0.24 -5.19 16.86
N LEU A 357 -1.33 -4.54 17.27
CA LEU A 357 -1.66 -4.22 18.66
C LEU A 357 -2.84 -5.11 19.08
N ARG A 358 -2.55 -6.12 19.88
CA ARG A 358 -3.53 -7.16 20.27
C ARG A 358 -4.07 -6.90 21.67
N HIS A 359 -5.37 -7.10 21.86
CA HIS A 359 -6.04 -6.97 23.15
C HIS A 359 -5.91 -5.59 23.81
N LEU A 360 -5.83 -4.51 23.01
CA LEU A 360 -5.85 -3.14 23.52
C LEU A 360 -7.13 -2.92 24.36
N ARG A 361 -6.97 -2.35 25.56
CA ARG A 361 -8.09 -2.02 26.45
C ARG A 361 -8.08 -0.54 26.82
N VAL A 362 -9.10 0.17 26.37
CA VAL A 362 -9.42 1.55 26.77
C VAL A 362 -10.75 1.50 27.51
N ASP A 363 -10.74 1.86 28.79
CA ASP A 363 -11.92 1.78 29.67
C ASP A 363 -11.83 2.89 30.73
N GLY A 364 -12.71 3.88 30.60
CA GLY A 364 -12.75 5.05 31.48
C GLY A 364 -13.81 6.08 31.09
N GLU A 365 -13.71 7.29 31.66
CA GLU A 365 -14.56 8.43 31.34
C GLU A 365 -13.76 9.40 30.47
N TYR A 366 -13.67 9.09 29.18
CA TYR A 366 -12.91 9.88 28.20
C TYR A 366 -13.86 10.56 27.21
N GLU A 367 -13.78 11.88 27.09
CA GLU A 367 -14.49 12.62 26.04
C GLU A 367 -14.09 12.10 24.66
N CYS A 368 -12.79 11.93 24.42
CA CYS A 368 -12.26 11.30 23.21
C CYS A 368 -11.55 10.00 23.56
N ALA A 369 -12.05 8.87 23.07
CA ALA A 369 -11.56 7.53 23.41
C ALA A 369 -11.08 6.76 22.17
N GLY A 370 -9.94 6.10 22.31
CA GLY A 370 -9.30 5.28 21.29
C GLY A 370 -7.85 5.00 21.65
N PHE A 371 -7.09 4.42 20.72
CA PHE A 371 -5.63 4.41 20.84
C PHE A 371 -5.11 5.86 20.88
N PHE A 372 -5.62 6.70 19.97
CA PHE A 372 -5.59 8.15 20.09
C PHE A 372 -6.92 8.66 20.63
N GLY A 373 -6.87 9.57 21.59
CA GLY A 373 -8.05 10.34 22.01
C GLY A 373 -8.40 11.33 20.91
N ALA A 374 -7.48 12.26 20.62
CA ALA A 374 -7.66 13.23 19.54
C ALA A 374 -6.41 13.36 18.66
N LEU A 375 -6.64 13.59 17.36
CA LEU A 375 -5.64 13.72 16.31
C LEU A 375 -5.93 14.98 15.48
N GLY A 376 -4.90 15.72 15.07
CA GLY A 376 -5.04 16.74 14.02
C GLY A 376 -4.29 18.03 14.33
N PRO A 377 -3.96 18.83 13.30
CA PRO A 377 -3.33 20.13 13.49
C PRO A 377 -4.20 21.06 14.35
N VAL A 378 -3.56 21.81 15.23
CA VAL A 378 -4.22 22.90 15.97
C VAL A 378 -4.16 24.22 15.19
N ARG A 379 -5.00 25.17 15.59
CA ARG A 379 -5.06 26.51 14.97
C ARG A 379 -3.68 27.16 14.85
N GLY A 380 -3.35 27.64 13.66
CA GLY A 380 -2.07 28.26 13.32
C GLY A 380 -0.97 27.27 12.94
N ARG A 381 -1.27 25.96 12.84
CA ARG A 381 -0.38 24.88 12.39
C ARG A 381 -1.05 23.96 11.37
N GLU A 382 -1.93 24.51 10.54
CA GLU A 382 -2.75 23.77 9.56
C GLU A 382 -1.90 23.03 8.50
N ASP A 383 -0.68 23.51 8.21
CA ASP A 383 0.24 22.89 7.25
C ASP A 383 0.96 21.63 7.78
N LYS A 384 0.69 21.23 9.04
CA LYS A 384 1.40 20.13 9.68
C LYS A 384 0.94 18.79 9.14
N ASN A 385 1.89 17.92 8.82
CA ASN A 385 1.60 16.56 8.39
C ASN A 385 1.23 15.68 9.59
N VAL A 386 -0.07 15.51 9.83
CA VAL A 386 -0.60 14.66 10.90
C VAL A 386 -1.17 13.38 10.30
N LYS A 387 -0.60 12.24 10.69
CA LYS A 387 -0.95 10.95 10.06
C LYS A 387 -0.87 9.77 11.03
N VAL A 388 -1.87 8.91 10.99
CA VAL A 388 -1.83 7.56 11.60
C VAL A 388 -1.94 6.54 10.47
N SER A 389 -1.03 5.57 10.41
CA SER A 389 -1.08 4.61 9.32
C SER A 389 -0.47 3.25 9.57
N ASN A 390 -0.88 2.30 8.73
CA ASN A 390 -0.27 0.98 8.59
C ASN A 390 -0.22 0.19 9.91
N ILE A 391 -1.36 0.09 10.59
CA ILE A 391 -1.47 -0.55 11.91
C ILE A 391 -2.64 -1.52 11.94
N LYS A 392 -2.46 -2.65 12.63
CA LYS A 392 -3.51 -3.64 12.84
C LYS A 392 -3.89 -3.71 14.31
N PHE A 393 -5.18 -3.61 14.63
CA PHE A 393 -5.71 -3.86 15.96
C PHE A 393 -6.48 -5.18 15.95
N VAL A 394 -6.10 -6.10 16.84
CA VAL A 394 -6.74 -7.42 16.94
C VAL A 394 -7.37 -7.55 18.32
N ASN A 395 -8.68 -7.79 18.34
CA ASN A 395 -9.47 -7.86 19.57
C ASN A 395 -9.35 -6.62 20.49
N PRO A 396 -9.47 -5.38 19.97
CA PRO A 396 -9.48 -4.20 20.83
C PRO A 396 -10.84 -4.04 21.54
N SER A 397 -10.82 -3.56 22.78
CA SER A 397 -12.01 -3.14 23.53
C SER A 397 -11.87 -1.67 23.93
N VAL A 398 -12.64 -0.79 23.30
CA VAL A 398 -12.68 0.65 23.59
C VAL A 398 -14.03 1.03 24.15
N ARG A 399 -14.05 1.44 25.41
CA ARG A 399 -15.27 1.80 26.13
C ARG A 399 -15.10 3.13 26.85
N SER A 400 -16.02 4.06 26.61
CA SER A 400 -16.11 5.30 27.38
C SER A 400 -17.47 5.43 28.04
N SER A 401 -17.49 5.81 29.32
CA SER A 401 -18.70 6.20 30.02
C SER A 401 -19.06 7.68 29.87
N TYR A 402 -18.25 8.45 29.13
CA TYR A 402 -18.54 9.86 28.88
C TYR A 402 -19.88 10.02 28.16
N THR A 403 -20.68 10.98 28.62
CA THR A 403 -21.97 11.33 28.03
C THR A 403 -22.06 12.83 27.96
N GLY A 404 -22.24 13.33 26.75
CA GLY A 404 -22.43 14.74 26.47
C GLY A 404 -23.63 15.36 27.19
N LYS A 405 -23.60 16.67 27.42
CA LYS A 405 -24.78 17.38 27.93
C LYS A 405 -25.78 17.60 26.81
N GLU A 406 -27.02 17.13 26.99
CA GLU A 406 -28.08 17.18 25.97
C GLU A 406 -28.36 18.58 25.35
N ASN A 407 -27.99 19.67 26.03
CA ASN A 407 -28.20 21.05 25.55
C ASN A 407 -26.92 21.76 25.11
N ASP A 408 -25.81 21.03 24.97
CA ASP A 408 -24.51 21.55 24.60
C ASP A 408 -23.97 20.73 23.41
N PRO A 409 -24.14 21.23 22.16
CA PRO A 409 -23.75 20.48 20.96
C PRO A 409 -22.23 20.32 20.82
N ASP A 410 -21.44 21.06 21.61
CA ASP A 410 -19.98 21.00 21.60
C ASP A 410 -19.44 19.98 22.63
N ASP A 411 -20.32 19.41 23.44
CA ASP A 411 -20.04 18.46 24.52
C ASP A 411 -20.64 17.09 24.18
N ASP A 412 -19.89 16.32 23.40
CA ASP A 412 -20.24 14.98 22.90
C ASP A 412 -19.10 14.01 23.23
N GLY A 413 -19.41 12.72 23.44
CA GLY A 413 -18.42 11.66 23.50
C GLY A 413 -18.03 11.17 22.10
N TYR A 414 -16.73 11.03 21.84
CA TYR A 414 -16.15 10.59 20.58
C TYR A 414 -15.34 9.31 20.77
N ILE A 415 -15.69 8.25 20.04
CA ILE A 415 -15.09 6.93 20.25
C ILE A 415 -14.76 6.27 18.91
N GLY A 416 -13.51 5.84 18.77
CA GLY A 416 -13.04 4.95 17.71
C GLY A 416 -11.89 4.09 18.20
N VAL A 417 -11.64 2.94 17.58
CA VAL A 417 -10.49 2.11 17.99
C VAL A 417 -9.18 2.85 17.74
N VAL A 418 -9.05 3.46 16.56
CA VAL A 418 -7.83 4.16 16.17
C VAL A 418 -7.83 5.56 16.77
N VAL A 419 -8.89 6.34 16.53
CA VAL A 419 -8.98 7.74 16.96
C VAL A 419 -10.39 8.06 17.49
N GLY A 420 -10.49 8.75 18.62
CA GLY A 420 -11.77 9.28 19.11
C GLY A 420 -12.26 10.44 18.24
N MET A 421 -11.48 11.53 18.18
CA MET A 421 -11.80 12.76 17.46
C MET A 421 -10.67 13.17 16.52
N MET A 422 -11.01 13.61 15.31
CA MET A 422 -10.06 14.15 14.34
C MET A 422 -10.38 15.60 14.01
N ASN A 423 -9.37 16.46 14.19
CA ASN A 423 -9.42 17.90 14.10
C ASN A 423 -10.42 18.58 15.05
N TYR A 424 -10.27 19.90 15.17
CA TYR A 424 -11.19 20.76 15.90
C TYR A 424 -12.07 21.51 14.90
N GLU A 425 -13.29 21.88 15.30
CA GLU A 425 -14.18 22.70 14.47
C GLU A 425 -13.61 24.12 14.33
N PHE A 426 -12.81 24.34 13.28
CA PHE A 426 -12.38 25.69 12.89
C PHE A 426 -13.45 26.35 12.02
N GLY A 427 -13.60 27.67 12.15
CA GLY A 427 -14.49 28.44 11.28
C GLY A 427 -14.06 28.42 9.80
N ASP A 428 -12.82 28.03 9.53
CA ASP A 428 -12.20 27.78 8.24
C ASP A 428 -11.81 26.29 8.12
N ASN A 429 -12.68 25.52 7.49
CA ASN A 429 -12.66 24.05 7.39
C ASN A 429 -11.52 23.44 6.53
N HIS A 430 -10.32 24.01 6.55
CA HIS A 430 -9.20 23.66 5.64
C HIS A 430 -8.10 22.80 6.29
N SER A 431 -8.19 22.50 7.59
CA SER A 431 -7.26 21.58 8.25
C SER A 431 -7.55 20.12 7.86
N GLY A 432 -6.51 19.32 7.62
CA GLY A 432 -6.65 17.91 7.29
C GLY A 432 -5.68 17.04 8.07
N ALA A 433 -6.15 15.88 8.54
CA ALA A 433 -5.32 14.80 9.06
C ALA A 433 -5.66 13.49 8.32
N VAL A 434 -4.74 12.51 8.39
CA VAL A 434 -4.87 11.27 7.62
C VAL A 434 -4.90 10.04 8.53
N ILE A 435 -5.92 9.19 8.34
CA ILE A 435 -5.94 7.80 8.82
C ILE A 435 -5.87 6.89 7.60
N ASP A 436 -4.86 6.03 7.53
CA ASP A 436 -4.56 5.29 6.30
C ASP A 436 -4.09 3.86 6.58
N LYS A 437 -4.63 2.85 5.89
CA LYS A 437 -4.22 1.44 6.04
C LYS A 437 -4.31 0.94 7.48
N CYS A 438 -5.43 1.21 8.15
CA CYS A 438 -5.69 0.71 9.49
C CYS A 438 -6.68 -0.46 9.43
N ASP A 439 -6.31 -1.60 10.03
CA ASP A 439 -7.13 -2.80 10.06
C ASP A 439 -7.55 -3.09 11.49
N VAL A 440 -8.85 -3.27 11.73
CA VAL A 440 -9.43 -3.47 13.06
C VAL A 440 -10.31 -4.70 13.02
N THR A 441 -9.94 -5.74 13.77
CA THR A 441 -10.65 -7.03 13.79
C THR A 441 -11.07 -7.43 15.20
N GLU A 442 -12.20 -8.13 15.29
CA GLU A 442 -12.79 -8.62 16.55
C GLU A 442 -13.01 -7.49 17.59
N ALA A 443 -13.32 -6.28 17.12
CA ALA A 443 -13.41 -5.11 17.98
C ALA A 443 -14.71 -5.03 18.77
N MET A 444 -14.63 -4.35 19.91
CA MET A 444 -15.78 -3.95 20.70
C MET A 444 -15.66 -2.49 21.09
N VAL A 445 -16.49 -1.65 20.48
CA VAL A 445 -16.50 -0.20 20.65
C VAL A 445 -17.82 0.20 21.27
N SER A 446 -17.81 0.84 22.45
CA SER A 446 -19.06 1.22 23.11
C SER A 446 -19.01 2.50 23.94
N GLY A 447 -20.10 3.27 23.94
CA GLY A 447 -20.25 4.49 24.74
C GLY A 447 -20.57 5.70 23.86
N GLY A 448 -20.54 6.91 24.42
CA GLY A 448 -20.51 8.18 23.68
C GLY A 448 -21.64 8.45 22.67
N GLU A 449 -21.54 9.58 22.02
CA GLU A 449 -22.50 10.09 21.03
C GLU A 449 -22.05 9.79 19.61
N ASN A 450 -20.77 10.02 19.29
CA ASN A 450 -20.16 9.83 17.98
C ASN A 450 -19.25 8.60 18.03
N VAL A 451 -19.68 7.50 17.41
CA VAL A 451 -18.97 6.22 17.51
C VAL A 451 -18.74 5.63 16.13
N GLY A 452 -17.47 5.45 15.78
CA GLY A 452 -17.05 4.66 14.64
C GLY A 452 -16.21 3.47 15.07
N GLY A 453 -16.10 2.46 14.22
CA GLY A 453 -15.14 1.38 14.46
C GLY A 453 -13.69 1.86 14.38
N ILE A 454 -13.40 2.79 13.47
CA ILE A 454 -12.06 3.39 13.26
C ILE A 454 -11.96 4.76 13.94
N LEU A 455 -12.91 5.64 13.63
CA LEU A 455 -12.91 7.06 14.03
C LEU A 455 -14.27 7.47 14.61
N GLY A 456 -14.30 8.13 15.77
CA GLY A 456 -15.56 8.67 16.31
C GLY A 456 -16.12 9.80 15.47
N ARG A 457 -15.35 10.89 15.31
CA ARG A 457 -15.76 12.06 14.52
C ARG A 457 -14.59 12.73 13.81
N SER A 458 -14.82 13.17 12.57
CA SER A 458 -13.96 14.09 11.83
C SER A 458 -14.62 15.47 11.72
N TYR A 459 -13.85 16.53 11.98
CA TYR A 459 -14.28 17.92 11.84
C TYR A 459 -13.66 18.64 10.64
N GLY A 460 -12.51 18.18 10.13
CA GLY A 460 -11.80 18.85 9.04
C GLY A 460 -12.36 18.46 7.68
N GLY A 461 -12.65 19.42 6.82
CA GLY A 461 -13.10 19.18 5.44
C GLY A 461 -12.00 18.60 4.54
N ALA A 462 -10.74 18.73 4.96
CA ALA A 462 -9.59 18.12 4.30
C ALA A 462 -9.11 16.82 4.98
N ASP A 463 -9.89 16.30 5.93
CA ASP A 463 -9.62 15.01 6.56
C ASP A 463 -9.72 13.86 5.56
N VAL A 464 -8.87 12.86 5.72
CA VAL A 464 -8.86 11.68 4.86
C VAL A 464 -8.80 10.41 5.70
N ILE A 465 -9.81 9.57 5.56
CA ILE A 465 -9.84 8.21 6.09
C ILE A 465 -9.79 7.28 4.88
N SER A 466 -8.74 6.47 4.77
CA SER A 466 -8.53 5.64 3.57
C SER A 466 -7.99 4.25 3.83
N ARG A 467 -8.39 3.28 2.99
CA ARG A 467 -7.87 1.90 3.03
C ARG A 467 -8.00 1.24 4.40
N CYS A 468 -9.09 1.54 5.11
CA CYS A 468 -9.30 1.06 6.46
C CYS A 468 -10.35 -0.06 6.48
N ASN A 469 -10.12 -1.07 7.31
CA ASN A 469 -11.01 -2.21 7.49
C ASN A 469 -11.51 -2.29 8.93
N PHE A 470 -12.79 -2.61 9.10
CA PHE A 470 -13.40 -2.82 10.40
C PHE A 470 -14.24 -4.10 10.45
N GLN A 471 -13.98 -4.92 11.47
CA GLN A 471 -14.82 -6.01 11.92
C GLN A 471 -15.01 -5.93 13.43
N GLY A 472 -16.26 -5.97 13.86
CA GLY A 472 -16.59 -5.98 15.28
C GLY A 472 -17.97 -5.43 15.60
N GLU A 473 -18.13 -5.01 16.84
CA GLU A 473 -19.35 -4.42 17.36
C GLU A 473 -19.16 -2.94 17.71
N VAL A 474 -20.06 -2.09 17.20
CA VAL A 474 -20.16 -0.66 17.50
C VAL A 474 -21.45 -0.39 18.25
N ARG A 475 -21.35 0.23 19.42
CA ARG A 475 -22.49 0.60 20.26
C ARG A 475 -22.44 2.02 20.79
N GLY A 476 -23.34 2.89 20.36
CA GLY A 476 -23.35 4.30 20.81
C GLY A 476 -24.72 4.94 20.88
N ALA A 477 -24.75 6.26 21.02
CA ALA A 477 -25.97 6.98 21.33
C ALA A 477 -26.52 7.92 20.24
N MET A 478 -25.73 8.41 19.27
CA MET A 478 -26.20 9.41 18.29
C MET A 478 -25.78 9.14 16.83
N PHE A 479 -24.49 9.08 16.53
CA PHE A 479 -23.95 8.88 15.19
C PHE A 479 -23.07 7.64 15.17
N LEU A 480 -23.52 6.59 14.47
CA LEU A 480 -22.89 5.28 14.52
C LEU A 480 -22.45 4.83 13.13
N GLY A 481 -21.16 4.55 12.95
CA GLY A 481 -20.62 4.02 11.71
C GLY A 481 -19.73 2.80 11.94
N GLY A 482 -19.63 1.92 10.95
CA GLY A 482 -18.63 0.85 10.99
C GLY A 482 -17.22 1.40 10.89
N ILE A 483 -17.03 2.48 10.12
CA ILE A 483 -15.75 3.18 9.98
C ILE A 483 -15.76 4.48 10.79
N VAL A 484 -16.68 5.40 10.49
CA VAL A 484 -16.72 6.74 11.09
C VAL A 484 -18.10 7.07 11.69
N GLY A 485 -18.18 7.60 12.90
CA GLY A 485 -19.46 8.06 13.46
C GLY A 485 -20.05 9.23 12.67
N ASN A 486 -19.32 10.35 12.59
CA ASN A 486 -19.68 11.53 11.80
C ASN A 486 -18.45 12.08 11.06
N VAL A 487 -18.58 12.42 9.78
CA VAL A 487 -17.44 12.84 8.94
C VAL A 487 -17.74 14.12 8.16
N GLU A 488 -16.80 15.06 8.18
CA GLU A 488 -16.77 16.26 7.33
C GLU A 488 -15.83 16.10 6.12
N GLY A 489 -14.76 15.32 6.26
CA GLY A 489 -13.81 15.02 5.17
C GLY A 489 -14.17 13.78 4.34
N ASP A 490 -13.13 13.15 3.77
CA ASP A 490 -13.25 12.07 2.80
C ASP A 490 -13.09 10.68 3.44
N VAL A 491 -13.93 9.73 3.02
CA VAL A 491 -13.82 8.30 3.34
C VAL A 491 -13.65 7.52 2.05
N VAL A 492 -12.47 6.95 1.82
CA VAL A 492 -12.09 6.38 0.52
C VAL A 492 -11.60 4.95 0.69
N ASP A 493 -12.15 4.01 -0.09
CA ASP A 493 -11.66 2.61 -0.12
C ASP A 493 -11.65 1.98 1.29
N CYS A 494 -12.74 2.19 2.05
CA CYS A 494 -12.88 1.67 3.41
C CYS A 494 -13.97 0.61 3.48
N HIS A 495 -13.75 -0.42 4.29
CA HIS A 495 -14.59 -1.61 4.32
C HIS A 495 -14.98 -2.00 5.75
N SER A 496 -16.29 -2.04 6.01
CA SER A 496 -16.85 -2.60 7.23
C SER A 496 -17.39 -3.99 6.90
N HIS A 497 -16.97 -5.03 7.62
CA HIS A 497 -17.39 -6.39 7.32
C HIS A 497 -17.69 -7.23 8.56
N ASN A 498 -18.67 -8.14 8.46
CA ASN A 498 -19.12 -9.00 9.56
C ASN A 498 -19.35 -8.20 10.87
N ALA A 499 -19.96 -7.02 10.76
CA ALA A 499 -20.04 -6.05 11.82
C ALA A 499 -21.47 -5.87 12.34
N THR A 500 -21.58 -5.48 13.61
CA THR A 500 -22.87 -5.14 14.24
C THR A 500 -22.83 -3.70 14.73
N ILE A 501 -23.77 -2.88 14.27
CA ILE A 501 -23.85 -1.46 14.61
C ILE A 501 -25.19 -1.21 15.29
N LYS A 502 -25.15 -0.97 16.60
CA LYS A 502 -26.35 -0.92 17.46
C LYS A 502 -26.39 0.30 18.34
N GLN A 503 -27.59 0.78 18.60
CA GLN A 503 -27.82 1.83 19.58
C GLN A 503 -27.76 1.26 21.03
N ASN A 504 -27.19 2.02 21.96
CA ASN A 504 -27.19 1.68 23.40
C ASN A 504 -28.54 1.93 24.07
N ASP A 505 -29.02 3.18 23.99
CA ASP A 505 -30.27 3.64 24.63
C ASP A 505 -31.13 4.40 23.63
N LYS A 506 -32.48 4.32 23.77
CA LYS A 506 -33.44 5.01 22.90
C LYS A 506 -33.30 6.54 22.97
N ARG A 507 -32.62 7.09 21.96
CA ARG A 507 -32.60 8.50 21.55
C ARG A 507 -33.31 8.65 20.19
N TYR A 508 -34.06 9.72 20.00
CA TYR A 508 -34.96 9.91 18.84
C TYR A 508 -34.25 10.38 17.55
N GLU A 509 -32.96 10.73 17.62
CA GLU A 509 -32.21 11.38 16.53
C GLU A 509 -31.04 10.54 16.00
N VAL A 510 -30.99 9.25 16.35
CA VAL A 510 -29.85 8.39 15.96
C VAL A 510 -29.80 8.18 14.46
N ARG A 511 -28.59 8.26 13.93
CA ARG A 511 -28.21 8.00 12.54
C ARG A 511 -27.15 6.92 12.53
N SER A 512 -27.42 5.81 11.85
CA SER A 512 -26.51 4.68 11.82
C SER A 512 -26.28 4.19 10.40
N GLY A 513 -25.03 3.96 10.02
CA GLY A 513 -24.70 3.40 8.72
C GLY A 513 -23.59 2.37 8.77
N GLY A 514 -23.55 1.47 7.79
CA GLY A 514 -22.54 0.42 7.72
C GLY A 514 -21.11 0.96 7.61
N ILE A 515 -20.94 2.12 6.97
CA ILE A 515 -19.66 2.84 6.87
C ILE A 515 -19.68 4.07 7.78
N VAL A 516 -20.65 4.97 7.61
CA VAL A 516 -20.76 6.19 8.42
C VAL A 516 -22.12 6.41 9.06
N GLY A 517 -22.16 7.01 10.24
CA GLY A 517 -23.42 7.48 10.82
C GLY A 517 -23.98 8.68 10.06
N THR A 518 -23.19 9.73 9.90
CA THR A 518 -23.53 10.92 9.09
C THR A 518 -22.38 11.30 8.17
N ASN A 519 -22.71 11.57 6.90
CA ASN A 519 -21.77 12.01 5.89
C ASN A 519 -21.97 13.49 5.55
N ASN A 520 -20.96 14.33 5.69
CA ASN A 520 -20.94 15.69 5.17
C ASN A 520 -19.85 15.91 4.09
N GLY A 521 -18.99 14.93 3.82
CA GLY A 521 -17.95 14.96 2.79
C GLY A 521 -18.14 13.90 1.69
N ASP A 522 -17.05 13.37 1.15
CA ASP A 522 -17.08 12.38 0.05
C ASP A 522 -16.85 10.94 0.56
N ILE A 523 -17.78 10.03 0.24
CA ILE A 523 -17.63 8.59 0.46
C ILE A 523 -17.44 7.90 -0.88
N LEU A 524 -16.24 7.38 -1.09
CA LEU A 524 -15.81 6.85 -2.38
C LEU A 524 -15.38 5.40 -2.24
N VAL A 525 -15.96 4.53 -3.07
CA VAL A 525 -15.45 3.16 -3.27
C VAL A 525 -15.45 2.34 -1.96
N CYS A 526 -16.37 2.64 -1.05
CA CYS A 526 -16.47 1.96 0.25
C CYS A 526 -17.44 0.78 0.20
N SER A 527 -17.29 -0.19 1.11
CA SER A 527 -18.24 -1.30 1.22
C SER A 527 -18.61 -1.69 2.65
N ALA A 528 -19.89 -1.96 2.87
CA ALA A 528 -20.40 -2.59 4.08
C ALA A 528 -20.85 -4.02 3.71
N ASN A 529 -20.15 -5.05 4.20
CA ASN A 529 -20.40 -6.45 3.85
C ASN A 529 -20.79 -7.29 5.07
N ASP A 530 -22.01 -7.82 5.07
CA ASP A 530 -22.59 -8.58 6.18
C ASP A 530 -22.62 -7.74 7.46
N VAL A 531 -23.15 -6.53 7.31
CA VAL A 531 -23.28 -5.57 8.41
C VAL A 531 -24.74 -5.49 8.86
N ASP A 532 -24.99 -5.72 10.15
CA ASP A 532 -26.29 -5.54 10.81
C ASP A 532 -26.34 -4.16 11.47
N VAL A 533 -27.01 -3.22 10.80
CA VAL A 533 -27.27 -1.86 11.31
C VAL A 533 -28.66 -1.84 11.94
N SER A 534 -28.75 -1.57 13.23
CA SER A 534 -30.03 -1.52 13.94
C SER A 534 -30.09 -0.36 14.93
N THR A 535 -31.06 0.52 14.74
CA THR A 535 -31.32 1.64 15.63
C THR A 535 -32.82 1.81 15.84
N ASP A 536 -33.22 2.09 17.08
CA ASP A 536 -34.58 2.50 17.41
C ASP A 536 -34.82 3.99 17.08
N GLY A 537 -33.77 4.68 16.61
CA GLY A 537 -33.80 6.06 16.19
C GLY A 537 -34.36 6.28 14.79
N ARG A 538 -33.91 7.38 14.17
CA ARG A 538 -34.57 7.96 13.00
C ARG A 538 -34.09 7.29 11.71
N TYR A 539 -32.78 7.22 11.47
CA TYR A 539 -32.24 6.86 10.16
C TYR A 539 -31.23 5.72 10.24
N ALA A 540 -31.40 4.71 9.39
CA ALA A 540 -30.39 3.68 9.14
C ALA A 540 -30.10 3.53 7.64
N GLY A 541 -28.84 3.32 7.28
CA GLY A 541 -28.45 2.97 5.92
C GLY A 541 -27.45 1.83 5.87
N GLY A 542 -27.41 1.11 4.76
CA GLY A 542 -26.33 0.14 4.54
C GLY A 542 -24.95 0.79 4.43
N ILE A 543 -24.85 2.01 3.90
CA ILE A 543 -23.61 2.81 3.87
C ILE A 543 -23.66 3.95 4.89
N ALA A 544 -24.70 4.80 4.83
CA ALA A 544 -24.78 6.02 5.62
C ALA A 544 -26.13 6.14 6.35
N GLY A 545 -26.14 6.52 7.62
CA GLY A 545 -27.40 6.86 8.30
C GLY A 545 -28.07 8.07 7.65
N ALA A 546 -27.34 9.18 7.56
CA ALA A 546 -27.73 10.35 6.77
C ALA A 546 -26.59 10.80 5.86
N ASN A 547 -26.94 11.27 4.66
CA ASN A 547 -26.00 11.73 3.65
C ASN A 547 -26.27 13.19 3.25
N ASN A 548 -25.38 14.12 3.61
CA ASN A 548 -25.36 15.50 3.16
C ASN A 548 -24.33 15.75 2.05
N GLY A 549 -23.25 14.95 2.02
CA GLY A 549 -22.22 14.98 0.99
C GLY A 549 -22.46 14.01 -0.17
N ILE A 550 -21.39 13.46 -0.75
CA ILE A 550 -21.47 12.60 -1.94
C ILE A 550 -21.16 11.15 -1.59
N ILE A 551 -21.92 10.20 -2.14
CA ILE A 551 -21.62 8.77 -2.10
C ILE A 551 -21.42 8.25 -3.52
N VAL A 552 -20.25 7.68 -3.83
CA VAL A 552 -19.95 7.12 -5.15
C VAL A 552 -19.32 5.73 -5.06
N GLY A 553 -19.78 4.81 -5.91
CA GLY A 553 -19.12 3.51 -6.07
C GLY A 553 -19.23 2.59 -4.85
N CYS A 554 -20.24 2.80 -4.00
CA CYS A 554 -20.33 2.11 -2.72
C CYS A 554 -21.24 0.87 -2.76
N VAL A 555 -20.94 -0.13 -1.93
CA VAL A 555 -21.61 -1.44 -1.92
C VAL A 555 -22.11 -1.75 -0.51
N ALA A 556 -23.40 -2.00 -0.34
CA ALA A 556 -23.99 -2.44 0.92
C ALA A 556 -24.60 -3.85 0.81
N TYR A 557 -24.18 -4.76 1.68
CA TYR A 557 -24.71 -6.10 1.87
C TYR A 557 -24.98 -6.33 3.36
N GLY A 558 -26.18 -6.77 3.71
CA GLY A 558 -26.57 -7.00 5.11
C GLY A 558 -27.97 -6.49 5.41
N LYS A 559 -28.14 -5.80 6.54
CA LYS A 559 -29.45 -5.35 7.01
C LYS A 559 -29.38 -3.96 7.65
N ALA A 560 -30.37 -3.13 7.36
CA ALA A 560 -30.58 -1.85 8.01
C ALA A 560 -31.99 -1.77 8.60
N THR A 561 -32.09 -1.60 9.92
CA THR A 561 -33.35 -1.54 10.67
C THR A 561 -33.46 -0.23 11.41
N ALA A 562 -34.44 0.60 11.03
CA ALA A 562 -34.82 1.84 11.70
C ALA A 562 -36.23 2.28 11.25
N THR A 563 -36.75 3.36 11.86
CA THR A 563 -37.99 4.00 11.40
C THR A 563 -37.91 4.40 9.93
N PHE A 564 -36.76 4.91 9.50
CA PHE A 564 -36.46 5.25 8.11
C PHE A 564 -35.17 4.56 7.70
N SER A 565 -35.28 3.41 7.05
CA SER A 565 -34.11 2.61 6.64
C SER A 565 -34.01 2.49 5.12
N GLY A 566 -32.81 2.71 4.57
CA GLY A 566 -32.54 2.51 3.15
C GLY A 566 -31.33 1.61 2.91
N GLY A 567 -31.31 0.91 1.78
CA GLY A 567 -30.22 -0.01 1.45
C GLY A 567 -28.86 0.66 1.32
N ILE A 568 -28.79 1.93 0.88
CA ILE A 568 -27.59 2.77 0.90
C ILE A 568 -27.68 3.80 2.03
N ALA A 569 -28.77 4.58 2.07
CA ALA A 569 -28.92 5.67 3.04
C ALA A 569 -30.31 5.76 3.65
N GLY A 570 -30.41 6.11 4.93
CA GLY A 570 -31.71 6.42 5.55
C GLY A 570 -32.29 7.73 5.04
N GLU A 571 -31.48 8.79 5.06
CA GLU A 571 -31.81 10.10 4.49
C GLU A 571 -30.68 10.60 3.58
N SER A 572 -31.02 11.26 2.48
CA SER A 572 -30.03 11.90 1.61
C SER A 572 -30.46 13.29 1.16
N PHE A 573 -29.63 14.28 1.44
CA PHE A 573 -29.62 15.62 0.86
C PHE A 573 -28.59 15.73 -0.27
N GLY A 574 -27.50 14.97 -0.20
CA GLY A 574 -26.46 14.99 -1.22
C GLY A 574 -26.58 13.85 -2.23
N ALA A 575 -25.63 13.82 -3.17
CA ALA A 575 -25.66 12.92 -4.31
C ALA A 575 -25.30 11.47 -3.95
N ILE A 576 -25.95 10.51 -4.61
CA ILE A 576 -25.60 9.10 -4.58
C ILE A 576 -25.45 8.61 -6.01
N LYS A 577 -24.26 8.11 -6.36
CA LYS A 577 -23.92 7.71 -7.73
C LYS A 577 -23.28 6.31 -7.74
N ALA A 578 -23.54 5.54 -8.78
CA ALA A 578 -22.91 4.25 -9.05
C ALA A 578 -22.82 3.31 -7.82
N SER A 579 -23.86 3.30 -6.98
CA SER A 579 -23.86 2.59 -5.69
C SER A 579 -24.93 1.51 -5.63
N TYR A 580 -24.63 0.43 -4.93
CA TYR A 580 -25.38 -0.82 -4.97
C TYR A 580 -25.76 -1.33 -3.59
N ALA A 581 -27.01 -1.79 -3.45
CA ALA A 581 -27.51 -2.42 -2.23
C ALA A 581 -28.07 -3.83 -2.46
N ASN A 582 -27.56 -4.79 -1.69
CA ASN A 582 -28.22 -6.03 -1.31
C ASN A 582 -28.41 -6.03 0.22
N CYS A 583 -29.08 -4.98 0.68
CA CYS A 583 -29.29 -4.69 2.09
C CYS A 583 -30.79 -4.71 2.37
N GLU A 584 -31.22 -5.56 3.31
CA GLU A 584 -32.61 -5.60 3.77
C GLU A 584 -32.94 -4.30 4.52
N ALA A 585 -33.89 -3.52 4.00
CA ALA A 585 -34.32 -2.24 4.55
C ALA A 585 -35.74 -1.90 4.11
N GLU A 586 -36.32 -0.81 4.60
CA GLU A 586 -37.65 -0.32 4.16
C GLU A 586 -37.61 0.26 2.73
N ALA A 587 -36.48 0.84 2.33
CA ALA A 587 -36.24 1.33 0.96
C ALA A 587 -35.01 0.65 0.35
N GLY A 588 -35.05 0.37 -0.96
CA GLY A 588 -33.98 -0.33 -1.66
C GLY A 588 -32.67 0.44 -1.76
N VAL A 589 -32.73 1.77 -1.92
CA VAL A 589 -31.55 2.64 -2.05
C VAL A 589 -31.58 3.71 -0.96
N VAL A 590 -32.60 4.57 -0.96
CA VAL A 590 -32.72 5.64 0.03
C VAL A 590 -34.16 5.81 0.50
N TYR A 591 -34.36 5.94 1.81
CA TYR A 591 -35.72 6.08 2.34
C TYR A 591 -36.26 7.49 2.09
N ARG A 592 -35.52 8.53 2.49
CA ARG A 592 -35.93 9.94 2.39
C ARG A 592 -34.95 10.77 1.56
N ILE A 593 -35.47 11.49 0.56
CA ILE A 593 -34.67 12.42 -0.26
C ILE A 593 -35.14 13.85 0.03
N LYS A 594 -34.18 14.78 0.16
CA LYS A 594 -34.44 16.20 0.42
C LYS A 594 -33.73 17.18 -0.53
N THR A 595 -33.06 16.68 -1.56
CA THR A 595 -32.62 17.51 -2.70
C THR A 595 -33.73 17.58 -3.74
N ASP A 596 -33.77 18.65 -4.53
CA ASP A 596 -34.63 18.79 -5.72
C ASP A 596 -33.85 18.52 -7.03
N ILE A 597 -32.55 18.19 -6.94
CA ILE A 597 -31.65 18.07 -8.08
C ILE A 597 -31.68 16.63 -8.60
N LEU A 598 -32.20 16.44 -9.82
CA LEU A 598 -32.37 15.14 -10.46
C LEU A 598 -31.04 14.41 -10.75
N ASP A 599 -29.97 15.16 -11.04
CA ASP A 599 -28.66 14.60 -11.40
C ASP A 599 -27.85 14.09 -10.18
N ASP A 600 -28.35 14.34 -8.96
CA ASP A 600 -27.74 13.86 -7.72
C ASP A 600 -27.84 12.34 -7.59
N PHE A 601 -28.78 11.68 -8.29
CA PHE A 601 -28.95 10.24 -8.24
C PHE A 601 -28.76 9.58 -9.62
N LYS A 602 -27.62 8.91 -9.81
CA LYS A 602 -27.26 8.27 -11.08
C LYS A 602 -26.77 6.82 -10.85
N ALA A 603 -27.30 5.88 -11.64
CA ALA A 603 -26.85 4.48 -11.62
C ALA A 603 -26.86 3.80 -10.24
N CYS A 604 -27.86 4.08 -9.41
CA CYS A 604 -28.04 3.46 -8.09
C CYS A 604 -29.15 2.41 -8.13
N PHE A 605 -28.93 1.26 -7.51
CA PHE A 605 -29.92 0.17 -7.55
C PHE A 605 -29.87 -0.76 -6.33
N THR A 606 -31.00 -1.46 -6.12
CA THR A 606 -31.14 -2.54 -5.16
C THR A 606 -31.33 -3.88 -5.87
N THR A 607 -30.88 -4.97 -5.25
CA THR A 607 -31.20 -6.34 -5.70
C THR A 607 -32.19 -7.06 -4.80
N VAL A 608 -32.60 -6.44 -3.69
CA VAL A 608 -33.60 -7.01 -2.79
C VAL A 608 -34.96 -6.92 -3.46
N LYS A 609 -35.58 -8.08 -3.72
CA LYS A 609 -36.85 -8.16 -4.45
C LYS A 609 -37.98 -7.54 -3.65
N GLY A 610 -38.77 -6.69 -4.31
CA GLY A 610 -40.00 -6.13 -3.74
C GLY A 610 -39.83 -4.83 -2.95
N LEU A 611 -38.60 -4.32 -2.83
CA LEU A 611 -38.36 -2.99 -2.27
C LEU A 611 -38.46 -1.91 -3.34
N ASN A 612 -39.16 -0.82 -3.01
CA ASN A 612 -39.10 0.40 -3.81
C ASN A 612 -37.72 1.03 -3.64
N PRO A 613 -37.03 1.45 -4.72
CA PRO A 613 -35.72 2.10 -4.60
C PRO A 613 -35.76 3.35 -3.70
N VAL A 614 -36.86 4.10 -3.74
CA VAL A 614 -37.13 5.31 -2.94
C VAL A 614 -38.53 5.24 -2.35
N VAL A 615 -38.68 5.69 -1.10
CA VAL A 615 -39.97 5.70 -0.38
C VAL A 615 -40.44 7.13 -0.03
N SER A 616 -39.65 8.18 -0.34
CA SER A 616 -39.93 9.57 0.02
C SER A 616 -41.27 10.08 -0.55
N PRO A 617 -42.21 10.56 0.30
CA PRO A 617 -43.45 11.20 -0.14
C PRO A 617 -43.25 12.47 -0.97
N GLU A 618 -42.11 13.15 -0.78
CA GLU A 618 -41.79 14.44 -1.37
C GLU A 618 -41.23 14.35 -2.81
N ALA A 619 -41.00 13.15 -3.34
CA ALA A 619 -40.19 12.97 -4.53
C ALA A 619 -40.81 12.10 -5.65
N HIS A 620 -40.66 12.57 -6.90
CA HIS A 620 -40.98 11.84 -8.13
C HIS A 620 -39.70 11.40 -8.86
N TYR A 621 -38.80 10.66 -8.21
CA TYR A 621 -37.58 10.16 -8.87
C TYR A 621 -37.83 8.83 -9.59
N ASN A 622 -37.42 8.76 -10.86
CA ASN A 622 -37.30 7.50 -11.59
C ASN A 622 -35.89 6.92 -11.34
N LEU A 623 -35.67 6.31 -10.18
CA LEU A 623 -34.52 5.42 -10.04
C LEU A 623 -34.79 4.16 -10.85
N TRP A 624 -33.97 3.94 -11.87
CA TRP A 624 -34.14 2.81 -12.78
C TRP A 624 -33.88 1.51 -12.03
N TYR A 625 -34.88 0.64 -11.98
CA TYR A 625 -34.73 -0.74 -11.59
C TYR A 625 -34.04 -1.45 -12.76
N ALA A 626 -32.71 -1.61 -12.69
CA ALA A 626 -32.00 -2.43 -13.65
C ALA A 626 -31.88 -3.86 -13.10
N PRO A 627 -32.64 -4.83 -13.60
CA PRO A 627 -32.34 -6.23 -13.33
C PRO A 627 -31.03 -6.51 -14.05
N TYR A 628 -29.94 -6.56 -13.29
CA TYR A 628 -28.57 -6.83 -13.76
C TYR A 628 -27.85 -5.67 -14.45
N ILE A 629 -26.98 -5.01 -13.69
CA ILE A 629 -25.81 -4.32 -14.22
C ILE A 629 -24.61 -4.80 -13.40
N GLN A 630 -23.77 -5.66 -13.97
CA GLN A 630 -22.34 -5.60 -13.67
C GLN A 630 -21.90 -4.26 -14.26
N LEU A 631 -21.68 -3.23 -13.45
CA LEU A 631 -21.06 -2.01 -13.97
C LEU A 631 -19.68 -2.45 -14.44
N LYS A 632 -19.43 -2.39 -15.74
CA LYS A 632 -18.09 -2.71 -16.24
C LYS A 632 -17.14 -1.65 -15.67
N LYS A 633 -15.90 -2.04 -15.39
CA LYS A 633 -14.84 -1.14 -14.89
C LYS A 633 -14.81 0.20 -15.63
N ASP A 634 -15.03 0.18 -16.94
CA ASP A 634 -15.05 1.38 -17.79
C ASP A 634 -16.24 2.33 -17.52
N GLU A 635 -17.41 1.81 -17.14
CA GLU A 635 -18.61 2.62 -16.82
C GLU A 635 -18.52 3.24 -15.43
N LEU A 636 -17.94 2.52 -14.47
CA LEU A 636 -17.62 3.09 -13.16
C LEU A 636 -16.52 4.16 -13.30
N ASN A 637 -15.47 3.87 -14.07
CA ASN A 637 -14.41 4.84 -14.37
C ASN A 637 -14.97 6.09 -15.05
N GLU A 638 -15.95 5.96 -15.95
CA GLU A 638 -16.61 7.11 -16.58
C GLU A 638 -17.38 7.95 -15.54
N VAL A 639 -18.12 7.33 -14.61
CA VAL A 639 -18.82 8.05 -13.55
C VAL A 639 -17.86 8.71 -12.56
N LEU A 640 -16.78 8.01 -12.19
CA LEU A 640 -15.72 8.56 -11.34
C LEU A 640 -15.03 9.74 -12.02
N GLN A 641 -14.69 9.62 -13.32
CA GLN A 641 -14.04 10.71 -14.07
C GLN A 641 -14.96 11.93 -14.30
N GLN A 642 -16.28 11.73 -14.31
CA GLN A 642 -17.28 12.81 -14.45
C GLN A 642 -17.65 13.48 -13.13
N THR A 643 -17.24 12.92 -11.99
CA THR A 643 -17.55 13.48 -10.68
C THR A 643 -16.36 14.33 -10.22
N GLU A 644 -16.57 15.63 -10.00
CA GLU A 644 -15.56 16.48 -9.39
C GLU A 644 -15.43 16.07 -7.91
N PHE A 645 -14.24 15.59 -7.53
CA PHE A 645 -13.91 15.21 -6.16
C PHE A 645 -12.94 16.22 -5.56
N HIS A 646 -13.12 16.57 -4.29
CA HIS A 646 -12.15 17.35 -3.53
C HIS A 646 -11.03 16.42 -3.03
N THR A 647 -10.20 15.84 -3.90
CA THR A 647 -9.20 14.81 -3.48
C THR A 647 -8.02 15.30 -2.63
N HIS A 648 -8.05 16.57 -2.18
CA HIS A 648 -7.05 17.23 -1.32
C HIS A 648 -5.58 16.87 -1.62
N ASN A 649 -5.22 16.62 -2.90
CA ASN A 649 -3.88 16.27 -3.36
C ASN A 649 -3.22 15.06 -2.67
N ILE A 650 -3.96 14.00 -2.33
CA ILE A 650 -3.33 12.75 -1.85
C ILE A 650 -2.43 12.15 -2.96
N PRO A 651 -1.09 12.09 -2.78
CA PRO A 651 -0.22 11.46 -3.77
C PRO A 651 -0.55 9.97 -3.88
N GLY A 652 -1.05 9.54 -5.03
CA GLY A 652 -1.36 8.14 -5.30
C GLY A 652 -2.77 7.66 -4.94
N SER A 653 -3.71 8.53 -4.51
CA SER A 653 -5.11 8.13 -4.24
C SER A 653 -5.85 7.56 -5.47
N PHE A 654 -5.47 7.99 -6.67
CA PHE A 654 -5.99 7.42 -7.92
C PHE A 654 -4.89 6.94 -8.90
N ASN A 655 -3.63 7.36 -8.70
CA ASN A 655 -2.49 6.93 -9.53
C ASN A 655 -1.66 5.79 -8.93
N GLY A 656 -2.10 5.22 -7.79
CA GLY A 656 -1.46 4.09 -7.12
C GLY A 656 -2.44 3.02 -6.63
N ALA A 657 -3.75 3.25 -6.70
CA ALA A 657 -4.79 2.21 -6.53
C ALA A 657 -4.90 1.37 -7.82
N HIS A 658 -3.78 0.79 -8.24
CA HIS A 658 -3.85 -0.43 -9.02
C HIS A 658 -3.99 -1.57 -8.00
N TRP A 659 -4.96 -2.47 -8.21
CA TRP A 659 -5.19 -3.72 -7.46
C TRP A 659 -5.83 -3.43 -6.08
N GLU A 660 -7.16 -3.37 -5.91
CA GLU A 660 -8.02 -4.53 -5.57
C GLU A 660 -9.53 -4.30 -5.83
N PHE A 661 -9.96 -3.23 -6.51
CA PHE A 661 -11.40 -3.03 -6.79
C PHE A 661 -12.01 -4.14 -7.67
N GLN A 662 -11.20 -4.72 -8.56
CA GLN A 662 -11.59 -5.92 -9.29
C GLN A 662 -11.76 -7.11 -8.33
N GLN A 663 -10.99 -7.17 -7.24
CA GLN A 663 -11.05 -8.23 -6.22
C GLN A 663 -12.23 -8.02 -5.26
N SER A 664 -12.59 -6.80 -4.86
CA SER A 664 -13.81 -6.57 -4.06
C SER A 664 -15.10 -6.76 -4.88
N ILE A 665 -15.05 -6.53 -6.20
CA ILE A 665 -16.13 -6.94 -7.11
C ILE A 665 -16.07 -8.44 -7.41
N ASP A 666 -14.91 -9.05 -7.67
CA ASP A 666 -14.77 -10.44 -8.13
C ASP A 666 -14.84 -11.45 -6.95
N GLU A 667 -14.32 -11.16 -5.76
CA GLU A 667 -14.51 -11.98 -4.53
C GLU A 667 -15.99 -12.09 -4.18
N TYR A 668 -16.77 -11.03 -4.44
CA TYR A 668 -18.17 -10.96 -4.05
C TYR A 668 -19.15 -11.09 -5.22
N ALA A 669 -18.65 -11.17 -6.46
CA ALA A 669 -19.40 -11.54 -7.64
C ALA A 669 -20.02 -12.94 -7.49
N GLU A 670 -19.37 -13.84 -6.75
CA GLU A 670 -19.86 -15.19 -6.47
C GLU A 670 -21.09 -15.24 -5.55
N TYR A 671 -21.31 -14.21 -4.71
CA TYR A 671 -22.47 -14.07 -3.82
C TYR A 671 -23.61 -13.24 -4.42
N LEU A 672 -23.36 -12.50 -5.51
CA LEU A 672 -24.42 -12.03 -6.40
C LEU A 672 -25.10 -13.27 -7.00
N PRO A 673 -26.43 -13.30 -7.20
CA PRO A 673 -27.10 -14.47 -7.75
C PRO A 673 -26.68 -14.71 -9.21
N ILE A 674 -25.56 -15.41 -9.41
CA ILE A 674 -25.16 -16.02 -10.67
C ILE A 674 -26.05 -17.26 -10.82
N ARG A 675 -27.20 -17.08 -11.45
CA ARG A 675 -27.81 -18.17 -12.21
C ARG A 675 -27.97 -17.72 -13.65
N PRO A 676 -27.41 -18.46 -14.62
CA PRO A 676 -27.81 -18.29 -16.01
C PRO A 676 -29.24 -18.80 -16.12
N VAL A 677 -30.22 -17.91 -15.93
CA VAL A 677 -31.57 -18.20 -16.39
C VAL A 677 -31.49 -18.11 -17.91
N LYS A 678 -31.54 -19.28 -18.56
CA LYS A 678 -31.92 -19.35 -19.98
C LYS A 678 -33.30 -18.70 -20.08
N ILE A 679 -33.34 -17.44 -20.48
CA ILE A 679 -34.56 -16.84 -21.02
C ILE A 679 -34.80 -17.58 -22.34
N THR A 680 -35.63 -18.62 -22.30
CA THR A 680 -36.33 -19.04 -23.50
C THR A 680 -37.17 -17.83 -23.91
N LYS A 681 -36.83 -17.24 -25.06
CA LYS A 681 -37.72 -16.30 -25.75
C LYS A 681 -39.07 -16.98 -25.84
N ASP A 682 -40.00 -16.55 -25.01
CA ASP A 682 -41.38 -16.32 -25.37
C ASP A 682 -42.09 -15.62 -24.21
N GLU A 683 -42.84 -14.59 -24.59
CA GLU A 683 -43.86 -13.84 -23.86
C GLU A 683 -43.43 -12.52 -23.19
N ASN A 684 -44.16 -11.49 -23.64
CA ASN A 684 -43.96 -10.04 -23.48
C ASN A 684 -44.28 -9.52 -22.08
#